data_AF-A0A922E3W3-F1
#
_entry.id   AF-A0A922E3W3-F1
#
_cell.length_a   1.000
_cell.length_b   1.000
_cell.length_c   1.000
_cell.angle_alpha   90.00
_cell.angle_beta   90.00
_cell.angle_gamma   90.00
#
_symmetry.space_group_name_H-M   'P 1'
#
loop_
_entity.id
_entity.type
_entity.pdbx_description
1 polymer ?
#
loop_
_entity_poly.entity_id
_entity_poly.type
_entity_poly.pdbx_seq_one_letter_code
_entity_poly.pdbx_strand_id
1 'polypeptide(L)'
;MIYFIGDVRILCLFRFKLFWMIPRVGNSGSDIPVETQMLLMEVREGTEIGAPNETISYILFLPVLDGEFRSSLQGNSSNELQLCVESCDPAVVTSESLKAVFVNYGNHPFDLIHESMKMLEQQLGTFTLRETKQMPGMLDWFGWCTWDAFYQEVNPQGIRDGLKSLSQGGTPAKFIIIDDGWQDTTNEFQKEGEPYVEGSQFGGRLVSIEENNKFRRTENEGQIEAPSSLKDFVSEIRTNFDLKYVYVWHALLGYWGGLVPNALGTKKYDPKLRYPIQSPGNLANMRDLSMDSMEKYGIGTIDPAKISQFYDDLHKYLVSQGVDGVKVDVQNILETIATGLGGRVSLTRQFQKALEDSIATNFQDNSIICCMGQSTDTVYHSKRSAITRASDDYYPSNPTTQTLHIAAVAFNSIFLGEVFVPDWDMFYSYHDAAEFHAVARAVGGCGVYVSDKPGQHDFKVLKRLVLSDGSVLRAKYPGRPTRDCLFNDPVTDGKSLMKIWNLNKCTGVLGVFNCQGAGTWPCLEIEAKGDLSSELSGQVSPADVEYFEEVSGKLWTGDCAVFAYSTGSLVRLPKEETFDVTLKVLQCDVFTVSPIKVYNQKIEFAPVGLVNMYNSGGAVKAIDFSSDSSTCEIHVKGRGVGTFGAYSSTKPKSCYINSKVEEYDFRDEDNLLTLTIPASTSSWDVVICY
;
A
#
# COMPACT_ATOMS: atom_id res chain seq x y z
N MET A 1 -20.43 20.92 -18.34
CA MET A 1 -19.97 22.24 -17.86
C MET A 1 -18.54 22.40 -18.33
N ILE A 2 -18.17 23.56 -18.85
CA ILE A 2 -16.82 23.86 -19.33
C ILE A 2 -16.23 24.85 -18.32
N TYR A 3 -15.21 24.43 -17.57
CA TYR A 3 -14.47 25.32 -16.68
C TYR A 3 -13.09 25.56 -17.28
N PHE A 4 -12.73 26.82 -17.47
CA PHE A 4 -11.37 27.20 -17.86
C PHE A 4 -10.47 27.11 -16.62
N ILE A 5 -9.37 26.36 -16.72
CA ILE A 5 -8.37 26.23 -15.67
C ILE A 5 -7.03 26.72 -16.22
N GLY A 6 -6.55 27.87 -15.74
CA GLY A 6 -5.25 28.42 -16.09
C GLY A 6 -4.58 29.01 -14.86
N ASP A 7 -3.25 28.89 -14.79
CA ASP A 7 -2.39 29.44 -13.73
C ASP A 7 -2.75 28.93 -12.32
N VAL A 8 -3.19 27.67 -12.21
CA VAL A 8 -3.54 27.01 -10.94
C VAL A 8 -2.79 25.69 -10.83
N ARG A 9 -2.07 25.48 -9.72
CA ARG A 9 -1.39 24.20 -9.46
C ARG A 9 -2.42 23.10 -9.24
N ILE A 10 -2.28 22.00 -9.97
CA ILE A 10 -3.19 20.86 -9.92
C ILE A 10 -2.45 19.55 -9.59
N LEU A 11 -3.15 18.66 -8.91
CA LEU A 11 -2.80 17.26 -8.71
C LEU A 11 -3.95 16.39 -9.20
N CYS A 12 -3.68 15.51 -10.14
CA CYS A 12 -4.61 14.50 -10.64
C CYS A 12 -4.16 13.11 -10.20
N LEU A 13 -5.09 12.25 -9.81
CA LEU A 13 -4.90 10.80 -9.82
C LEU A 13 -5.74 10.22 -10.96
N PHE A 14 -5.08 9.63 -11.95
CA PHE A 14 -5.73 9.14 -13.17
C PHE A 14 -5.32 7.71 -13.47
N ARG A 15 -6.19 6.97 -14.17
CA ARG A 15 -5.86 5.62 -14.63
C ARG A 15 -5.00 5.70 -15.89
N PHE A 16 -3.76 5.22 -15.81
CA PHE A 16 -2.84 5.17 -16.97
C PHE A 16 -2.84 3.81 -17.67
N LYS A 17 -3.43 2.79 -17.03
CA LYS A 17 -3.79 1.47 -17.55
C LYS A 17 -5.15 1.09 -16.97
N LEU A 18 -5.80 0.05 -17.50
CA LEU A 18 -7.11 -0.42 -17.00
C LEU A 18 -7.13 -0.62 -15.47
N PHE A 19 -6.05 -1.20 -14.94
CA PHE A 19 -5.95 -1.67 -13.56
C PHE A 19 -5.37 -0.63 -12.58
N TRP A 20 -4.64 0.37 -13.08
CA TRP A 20 -3.67 1.13 -12.29
C TRP A 20 -3.75 2.65 -12.48
N MET A 21 -3.54 3.36 -11.39
CA MET A 21 -3.44 4.82 -11.32
C MET A 21 -2.01 5.29 -11.06
N ILE A 22 -1.74 6.52 -11.46
CA ILE A 22 -0.54 7.29 -11.08
C ILE A 22 -0.93 8.78 -10.90
N PRO A 23 -0.07 9.58 -10.23
CA PRO A 23 -0.25 11.02 -10.18
C PRO A 23 0.10 11.72 -11.49
N ARG A 24 -0.51 12.88 -11.71
CA ARG A 24 -0.06 13.92 -12.64
C ARG A 24 -0.18 15.28 -11.96
N VAL A 25 0.87 16.08 -12.00
CA VAL A 25 0.83 17.49 -11.58
C VAL A 25 0.89 18.40 -12.80
N GLY A 26 0.37 19.62 -12.68
CA GLY A 26 0.32 20.59 -13.77
C GLY A 26 -0.13 21.96 -13.31
N ASN A 27 -0.33 22.87 -14.26
CA ASN A 27 -0.76 24.26 -14.00
C ASN A 27 -1.96 24.71 -14.85
N SER A 28 -2.50 23.81 -15.67
CA SER A 28 -3.53 24.13 -16.65
C SER A 28 -4.53 22.99 -16.85
N GLY A 29 -5.70 23.32 -17.40
CA GLY A 29 -6.71 22.33 -17.75
C GLY A 29 -6.17 21.27 -18.72
N SER A 30 -5.27 21.62 -19.66
CA SER A 30 -4.69 20.64 -20.60
C SER A 30 -3.78 19.60 -19.94
N ASP A 31 -3.31 19.85 -18.72
CA ASP A 31 -2.46 18.91 -17.98
C ASP A 31 -3.28 17.78 -17.30
N ILE A 32 -4.62 17.88 -17.28
CA ILE A 32 -5.52 16.90 -16.67
C ILE A 32 -5.67 15.69 -17.62
N PRO A 33 -5.13 14.51 -17.28
CA PRO A 33 -5.19 13.37 -18.17
C PRO A 33 -6.61 12.79 -18.31
N VAL A 34 -6.84 12.07 -19.42
CA VAL A 34 -8.03 11.23 -19.58
C VAL A 34 -8.08 10.20 -18.46
N GLU A 35 -9.29 9.86 -18.00
CA GLU A 35 -9.50 8.92 -16.88
C GLU A 35 -9.03 9.43 -15.50
N THR A 36 -9.06 10.75 -15.28
CA THR A 36 -8.82 11.33 -13.95
C THR A 36 -9.96 11.02 -12.99
N GLN A 37 -9.63 10.42 -11.84
CA GLN A 37 -10.57 9.99 -10.79
C GLN A 37 -10.51 10.86 -9.52
N MET A 38 -9.48 11.70 -9.38
CA MET A 38 -9.39 12.72 -8.34
C MET A 38 -8.64 13.91 -8.94
N LEU A 39 -9.18 15.11 -8.77
CA LEU A 39 -8.50 16.36 -9.09
C LEU A 39 -8.50 17.26 -7.85
N LEU A 40 -7.31 17.66 -7.41
CA LEU A 40 -7.10 18.63 -6.34
C LEU A 40 -6.46 19.88 -6.93
N MET A 41 -6.98 21.05 -6.60
CA MET A 41 -6.49 22.35 -7.07
C MET A 41 -6.03 23.20 -5.89
N GLU A 42 -4.86 23.82 -5.97
CA GLU A 42 -4.36 24.79 -4.99
C GLU A 42 -4.78 26.21 -5.39
N VAL A 43 -5.60 26.86 -4.56
CA VAL A 43 -6.07 28.23 -4.76
C VAL A 43 -5.37 29.13 -3.76
N ARG A 44 -4.75 30.19 -4.26
CA ARG A 44 -4.05 31.20 -3.45
C ARG A 44 -4.88 32.47 -3.43
N GLU A 45 -5.36 32.86 -2.25
CA GLU A 45 -6.04 34.14 -2.04
C GLU A 45 -5.03 35.19 -1.56
N GLY A 46 -4.73 36.18 -2.41
CA GLY A 46 -3.81 37.29 -2.14
C GLY A 46 -3.45 38.05 -3.41
N THR A 47 -3.16 39.36 -3.32
CA THR A 47 -2.86 40.18 -4.50
C THR A 47 -1.45 39.95 -5.08
N GLU A 48 -0.57 39.27 -4.35
CA GLU A 48 0.81 38.95 -4.75
C GLU A 48 1.25 37.59 -4.16
N ILE A 49 1.98 36.79 -4.95
CA ILE A 49 2.61 35.53 -4.51
C ILE A 49 3.65 35.85 -3.42
N GLY A 50 3.57 35.21 -2.24
CA GLY A 50 4.49 35.45 -1.13
C GLY A 50 4.10 36.60 -0.18
N ALA A 51 2.86 37.09 -0.26
CA ALA A 51 2.36 38.09 0.69
C ALA A 51 2.16 37.50 2.11
N PRO A 52 2.35 38.29 3.19
CA PRO A 52 2.23 37.80 4.57
C PRO A 52 0.85 37.23 4.97
N ASN A 53 -0.18 37.49 4.16
CA ASN A 53 -1.56 37.06 4.38
C ASN A 53 -2.04 36.06 3.29
N GLU A 54 -1.13 35.46 2.53
CA GLU A 54 -1.48 34.48 1.50
C GLU A 54 -2.18 33.28 2.16
N THR A 55 -3.47 33.15 1.89
CA THR A 55 -4.26 32.03 2.40
C THR A 55 -4.35 30.99 1.30
N ILE A 56 -3.83 29.79 1.58
CA ILE A 56 -3.93 28.66 0.67
C ILE A 56 -5.20 27.89 1.00
N SER A 57 -6.05 27.72 0.00
CA SER A 57 -7.22 26.87 0.02
C SER A 57 -7.11 25.82 -1.09
N TYR A 58 -7.87 24.75 -0.96
CA TYR A 58 -7.90 23.66 -1.91
C TYR A 58 -9.32 23.43 -2.40
N ILE A 59 -9.46 23.08 -3.68
CA ILE A 59 -10.72 22.61 -4.25
C ILE A 59 -10.53 21.17 -4.71
N LEU A 60 -11.39 20.27 -4.25
CA LEU A 60 -11.38 18.86 -4.58
C LEU A 60 -12.56 18.53 -5.50
N PHE A 61 -12.26 17.83 -6.58
CA PHE A 61 -13.23 17.26 -7.51
C PHE A 61 -13.11 15.73 -7.49
N LEU A 62 -14.21 15.07 -7.15
CA LEU A 62 -14.35 13.62 -7.14
C LEU A 62 -15.46 13.20 -8.11
N PRO A 63 -15.13 12.65 -9.29
CA PRO A 63 -16.11 12.01 -10.15
C PRO A 63 -16.77 10.85 -9.43
N VAL A 64 -18.09 10.76 -9.51
CA VAL A 64 -18.90 9.79 -8.77
C VAL A 64 -19.73 8.91 -9.71
N LEU A 65 -20.37 7.90 -9.11
CA LEU A 65 -21.30 7.02 -9.81
C LEU A 65 -22.71 7.61 -9.81
N ASP A 66 -23.40 7.52 -10.95
CA ASP A 66 -24.79 7.94 -11.12
C ASP A 66 -25.61 6.82 -11.76
N GLY A 67 -26.33 6.07 -10.93
CA GLY A 67 -27.06 4.89 -11.38
C GLY A 67 -26.10 3.84 -11.94
N GLU A 68 -26.18 3.61 -13.26
CA GLU A 68 -25.36 2.61 -13.97
C GLU A 68 -24.17 3.23 -14.73
N PHE A 69 -23.90 4.52 -14.49
CA PHE A 69 -22.86 5.29 -15.15
C PHE A 69 -21.75 5.69 -14.18
N ARG A 70 -20.51 5.65 -14.66
CA ARG A 70 -19.33 6.12 -13.94
C ARG A 70 -18.78 7.35 -14.64
N SER A 71 -18.41 8.34 -13.84
CA SER A 71 -17.83 9.59 -14.33
C SER A 71 -16.30 9.60 -14.23
N SER A 72 -15.62 10.31 -15.14
CA SER A 72 -14.20 10.68 -15.05
C SER A 72 -13.98 12.11 -15.56
N LEU A 73 -12.84 12.71 -15.20
CA LEU A 73 -12.42 14.02 -15.66
C LEU A 73 -11.32 13.89 -16.71
N GLN A 74 -11.24 14.91 -17.56
CA GLN A 74 -10.14 15.08 -18.51
C GLN A 74 -10.00 16.55 -18.92
N GLY A 75 -8.81 16.94 -19.35
CA GLY A 75 -8.51 18.23 -19.95
C GLY A 75 -8.67 18.22 -21.47
N ASN A 76 -8.64 19.42 -22.08
CA ASN A 76 -8.45 19.57 -23.51
C ASN A 76 -7.44 20.68 -23.85
N SER A 77 -7.11 20.81 -25.14
CA SER A 77 -6.13 21.80 -25.63
C SER A 77 -6.54 23.26 -25.43
N SER A 78 -7.80 23.52 -25.05
CA SER A 78 -8.32 24.85 -24.73
C SER A 78 -8.34 25.13 -23.22
N ASN A 79 -7.66 24.29 -22.42
CA ASN A 79 -7.63 24.36 -20.96
C ASN A 79 -9.01 24.22 -20.30
N GLU A 80 -9.91 23.51 -20.96
CA GLU A 80 -11.24 23.25 -20.44
C GLU A 80 -11.27 21.90 -19.70
N LEU A 81 -11.87 21.90 -18.51
CA LEU A 81 -12.23 20.68 -17.81
C LEU A 81 -13.46 20.04 -18.48
N GLN A 82 -13.31 18.80 -18.92
CA GLN A 82 -14.35 17.97 -19.49
C GLN A 82 -14.72 16.83 -18.53
N LEU A 83 -15.98 16.43 -18.64
CA LEU A 83 -16.57 15.33 -17.89
C LEU A 83 -16.93 14.22 -18.86
N CYS A 84 -16.44 13.01 -18.62
CA CYS A 84 -16.83 11.80 -19.33
C CYS A 84 -17.78 10.98 -18.45
N VAL A 85 -18.87 10.44 -19.03
CA VAL A 85 -19.86 9.62 -18.33
C VAL A 85 -20.13 8.39 -19.18
N GLU A 86 -19.82 7.20 -18.65
CA GLU A 86 -19.86 5.95 -19.41
C GLU A 86 -20.54 4.82 -18.63
N SER A 87 -21.35 4.00 -19.32
CA SER A 87 -21.90 2.74 -18.80
C SER A 87 -21.10 1.51 -19.26
N CYS A 88 -20.29 1.65 -20.32
CA CYS A 88 -19.65 0.54 -21.05
C CYS A 88 -20.63 -0.55 -21.54
N ASP A 89 -21.90 -0.20 -21.75
CA ASP A 89 -22.91 -1.06 -22.35
C ASP A 89 -23.76 -0.22 -23.32
N PRO A 90 -23.70 -0.47 -24.64
CA PRO A 90 -24.47 0.29 -25.64
C PRO A 90 -26.00 0.24 -25.43
N ALA A 91 -26.51 -0.76 -24.69
CA ALA A 91 -27.93 -0.85 -24.34
C ALA A 91 -28.31 0.00 -23.13
N VAL A 92 -27.34 0.44 -22.32
CA VAL A 92 -27.55 1.25 -21.11
C VAL A 92 -27.23 2.71 -21.46
N VAL A 93 -28.29 3.44 -21.83
CA VAL A 93 -28.22 4.84 -22.27
C VAL A 93 -28.94 5.76 -21.31
N THR A 94 -28.47 7.01 -21.22
CA THR A 94 -29.14 8.08 -20.47
C THR A 94 -29.13 9.38 -21.26
N SER A 95 -30.13 10.23 -21.02
CA SER A 95 -30.18 11.61 -21.53
C SER A 95 -29.58 12.63 -20.56
N GLU A 96 -29.40 12.27 -19.29
CA GLU A 96 -28.89 13.14 -18.24
C GLU A 96 -28.07 12.38 -17.19
N SER A 97 -27.15 13.07 -16.54
CA SER A 97 -26.49 12.64 -15.30
C SER A 97 -26.57 13.77 -14.30
N LEU A 98 -27.21 13.50 -13.16
CA LEU A 98 -27.51 14.46 -12.11
C LEU A 98 -26.44 14.48 -11.02
N LYS A 99 -25.64 13.41 -10.92
CA LYS A 99 -24.62 13.23 -9.88
C LYS A 99 -23.31 12.77 -10.52
N ALA A 100 -22.67 13.63 -11.29
CA ALA A 100 -21.46 13.25 -12.02
C ALA A 100 -20.17 13.55 -11.25
N VAL A 101 -20.11 14.69 -10.54
CA VAL A 101 -18.91 15.13 -9.82
C VAL A 101 -19.32 15.75 -8.50
N PHE A 102 -18.68 15.31 -7.42
CA PHE A 102 -18.71 15.93 -6.12
C PHE A 102 -17.59 16.97 -6.02
N VAL A 103 -17.92 18.17 -5.56
CA VAL A 103 -16.96 19.29 -5.42
C VAL A 103 -17.03 19.84 -4.01
N ASN A 104 -15.87 20.03 -3.38
CA ASN A 104 -15.76 20.61 -2.04
C ASN A 104 -14.48 21.46 -1.93
N TYR A 105 -14.39 22.31 -0.91
CA TYR A 105 -13.22 23.17 -0.68
C TYR A 105 -12.85 23.25 0.80
N GLY A 106 -11.57 23.55 1.09
CA GLY A 106 -11.07 23.65 2.46
C GLY A 106 -9.61 24.09 2.53
N ASN A 107 -9.09 24.35 3.73
CA ASN A 107 -7.73 24.89 3.94
C ASN A 107 -6.69 23.83 4.30
N HIS A 108 -7.13 22.60 4.56
CA HIS A 108 -6.26 21.46 4.83
C HIS A 108 -6.60 20.34 3.82
N PRO A 109 -5.66 19.91 2.96
CA PRO A 109 -5.99 19.05 1.84
C PRO A 109 -6.40 17.64 2.29
N PHE A 110 -5.75 17.10 3.32
CA PHE A 110 -6.08 15.78 3.85
C PHE A 110 -7.44 15.75 4.56
N ASP A 111 -7.79 16.82 5.31
CA ASP A 111 -9.11 16.92 5.95
C ASP A 111 -10.21 17.11 4.91
N LEU A 112 -9.92 17.92 3.87
CA LEU A 112 -10.83 18.13 2.76
C LEU A 112 -11.19 16.79 2.09
N ILE A 113 -10.18 15.95 1.80
CA ILE A 113 -10.40 14.64 1.19
C ILE A 113 -11.18 13.72 2.14
N HIS A 114 -10.77 13.64 3.41
CA HIS A 114 -11.43 12.80 4.41
C HIS A 114 -12.91 13.16 4.60
N GLU A 115 -13.21 14.43 4.87
CA GLU A 115 -14.59 14.89 5.08
C GLU A 115 -15.44 14.76 3.80
N SER A 116 -14.83 14.96 2.62
CA SER A 116 -15.52 14.72 1.34
C SER A 116 -15.89 13.26 1.15
N MET A 117 -14.98 12.33 1.46
CA MET A 117 -15.26 10.89 1.36
C MET A 117 -16.31 10.43 2.38
N LYS A 118 -16.34 11.03 3.58
CA LYS A 118 -17.39 10.82 4.58
C LYS A 118 -18.77 11.30 4.12
N MET A 119 -18.84 12.46 3.47
CA MET A 119 -20.09 12.94 2.86
C MET A 119 -20.55 12.00 1.74
N LEU A 120 -19.62 11.53 0.91
CA LEU A 120 -19.92 10.56 -0.16
C LEU A 120 -20.37 9.20 0.37
N GLU A 121 -19.79 8.71 1.46
CA GLU A 121 -20.21 7.48 2.13
C GLU A 121 -21.69 7.57 2.53
N GLN A 122 -22.10 8.69 3.14
CA GLN A 122 -23.48 8.94 3.54
C GLN A 122 -24.44 9.09 2.35
N GLN A 123 -24.00 9.73 1.27
CA GLN A 123 -24.83 9.99 0.09
C GLN A 123 -25.01 8.76 -0.80
N LEU A 124 -23.94 7.98 -1.02
CA LEU A 124 -23.96 6.81 -1.90
C LEU A 124 -24.40 5.56 -1.16
N GLY A 125 -23.93 5.36 0.09
CA GLY A 125 -24.27 4.19 0.91
C GLY A 125 -23.75 2.85 0.33
N THR A 126 -22.82 2.88 -0.61
CA THR A 126 -22.32 1.69 -1.35
C THR A 126 -20.89 1.29 -0.99
N PHE A 127 -20.13 2.14 -0.30
CA PHE A 127 -18.82 1.84 0.26
C PHE A 127 -18.78 2.29 1.73
N THR A 128 -17.68 2.00 2.43
CA THR A 128 -17.43 2.54 3.77
C THR A 128 -16.00 3.04 3.92
N LEU A 129 -15.79 4.00 4.83
CA LEU A 129 -14.46 4.51 5.14
C LEU A 129 -13.60 3.45 5.82
N ARG A 130 -12.29 3.50 5.55
CA ARG A 130 -11.26 2.59 6.09
C ARG A 130 -11.38 2.41 7.59
N GLU A 131 -11.55 3.49 8.33
CA GLU A 131 -11.59 3.52 9.80
C GLU A 131 -12.74 2.72 10.42
N THR A 132 -13.81 2.45 9.65
CA THR A 132 -14.96 1.66 10.11
C THR A 132 -14.85 0.18 9.75
N LYS A 133 -13.86 -0.20 8.93
CA LYS A 133 -13.64 -1.57 8.48
C LYS A 133 -12.86 -2.37 9.50
N GLN A 134 -13.11 -3.68 9.55
CA GLN A 134 -12.25 -4.61 10.28
C GLN A 134 -10.88 -4.67 9.59
N MET A 135 -9.84 -4.28 10.32
CA MET A 135 -8.46 -4.39 9.87
C MET A 135 -7.97 -5.83 9.96
N PRO A 136 -7.49 -6.44 8.86
CA PRO A 136 -6.94 -7.79 8.90
C PRO A 136 -5.65 -7.83 9.73
N GLY A 137 -5.54 -8.78 10.65
CA GLY A 137 -4.40 -8.90 11.55
C GLY A 137 -3.09 -9.28 10.84
N MET A 138 -3.14 -9.76 9.60
CA MET A 138 -1.94 -10.02 8.79
C MET A 138 -1.09 -8.77 8.56
N LEU A 139 -1.68 -7.56 8.63
CA LEU A 139 -0.99 -6.29 8.45
C LEU A 139 0.14 -6.06 9.48
N ASP A 140 0.09 -6.72 10.64
CA ASP A 140 1.07 -6.57 11.71
C ASP A 140 2.20 -7.62 11.66
N TRP A 141 2.20 -8.48 10.65
CA TRP A 141 3.12 -9.58 10.47
C TRP A 141 3.92 -9.44 9.18
N PHE A 142 5.23 -9.67 9.27
CA PHE A 142 6.09 -9.76 8.10
C PHE A 142 5.71 -10.97 7.25
N GLY A 143 5.57 -10.75 5.94
CA GLY A 143 5.15 -11.78 5.01
C GLY A 143 6.15 -12.10 3.90
N TRP A 144 5.79 -13.12 3.12
CA TRP A 144 6.48 -13.49 1.88
C TRP A 144 5.45 -13.83 0.79
N CYS A 145 5.60 -13.24 -0.39
CA CYS A 145 4.81 -13.54 -1.57
C CYS A 145 5.64 -14.40 -2.53
N THR A 146 5.08 -15.51 -3.01
CA THR A 146 5.84 -16.46 -3.85
C THR A 146 6.00 -16.02 -5.30
N TRP A 147 5.36 -14.93 -5.73
CA TRP A 147 5.29 -14.50 -7.14
C TRP A 147 6.66 -14.34 -7.79
N ASP A 148 7.47 -13.35 -7.41
CA ASP A 148 8.74 -13.14 -8.11
C ASP A 148 9.78 -14.26 -7.85
N ALA A 149 9.59 -15.02 -6.77
CA ALA A 149 10.46 -16.14 -6.40
C ALA A 149 10.33 -17.30 -7.40
N PHE A 150 9.11 -17.61 -7.85
CA PHE A 150 8.83 -18.81 -8.65
C PHE A 150 7.93 -18.57 -9.87
N TYR A 151 7.23 -17.44 -9.94
CA TYR A 151 6.09 -17.20 -10.82
C TYR A 151 5.15 -18.41 -10.77
N GLN A 152 4.70 -18.89 -11.93
CA GLN A 152 3.81 -20.04 -12.05
C GLN A 152 4.46 -21.38 -11.64
N GLU A 153 5.77 -21.41 -11.37
CA GLU A 153 6.52 -22.60 -10.94
C GLU A 153 6.57 -22.79 -9.42
N VAL A 154 5.75 -22.05 -8.67
CA VAL A 154 5.59 -22.25 -7.23
C VAL A 154 5.28 -23.71 -6.89
N ASN A 155 5.98 -24.23 -5.88
CA ASN A 155 5.83 -25.62 -5.46
C ASN A 155 6.12 -25.77 -3.94
N PRO A 156 5.66 -26.87 -3.31
CA PRO A 156 5.82 -27.12 -1.89
C PRO A 156 7.28 -27.05 -1.38
N GLN A 157 8.24 -27.58 -2.14
CA GLN A 157 9.65 -27.60 -1.72
C GLN A 157 10.24 -26.18 -1.71
N GLY A 158 10.01 -25.41 -2.77
CA GLY A 158 10.44 -24.02 -2.84
C GLY A 158 9.88 -23.16 -1.70
N ILE A 159 8.60 -23.37 -1.34
CA ILE A 159 7.98 -22.67 -0.21
C ILE A 159 8.67 -23.04 1.13
N ARG A 160 8.95 -24.33 1.38
CA ARG A 160 9.66 -24.75 2.59
C ARG A 160 11.04 -24.11 2.67
N ASP A 161 11.77 -24.07 1.57
CA ASP A 161 13.12 -23.51 1.52
C ASP A 161 13.13 -22.01 1.78
N GLY A 162 12.16 -21.26 1.23
CA GLY A 162 12.02 -19.82 1.49
C GLY A 162 11.68 -19.51 2.95
N LEU A 163 10.67 -20.18 3.51
CA LEU A 163 10.28 -20.00 4.92
C LEU A 163 11.41 -20.37 5.87
N LYS A 164 12.14 -21.46 5.57
CA LYS A 164 13.33 -21.87 6.32
C LYS A 164 14.45 -20.83 6.24
N SER A 165 14.72 -20.28 5.05
CA SER A 165 15.76 -19.27 4.86
C SER A 165 15.49 -18.01 5.67
N LEU A 166 14.26 -17.48 5.60
CA LEU A 166 13.83 -16.29 6.37
C LEU A 166 13.90 -16.52 7.88
N SER A 167 13.45 -17.69 8.35
CA SER A 167 13.51 -18.07 9.76
C SER A 167 14.96 -18.16 10.27
N GLN A 168 15.84 -18.83 9.52
CA GLN A 168 17.27 -18.92 9.86
C GLN A 168 18.00 -17.57 9.81
N GLY A 169 17.52 -16.64 8.98
CA GLY A 169 18.01 -15.28 8.91
C GLY A 169 17.66 -14.40 10.10
N GLY A 170 16.73 -14.82 10.96
CA GLY A 170 16.27 -14.08 12.13
C GLY A 170 15.13 -13.09 11.84
N THR A 171 14.49 -13.20 10.67
CA THR A 171 13.31 -12.42 10.27
C THR A 171 12.24 -13.38 9.74
N PRO A 172 11.67 -14.24 10.61
CA PRO A 172 10.74 -15.27 10.19
C PRO A 172 9.49 -14.64 9.59
N ALA A 173 9.11 -15.06 8.38
CA ALA A 173 7.81 -14.73 7.83
C ALA A 173 6.73 -15.40 8.68
N LYS A 174 5.71 -14.62 9.04
CA LYS A 174 4.52 -15.06 9.79
C LYS A 174 3.26 -15.00 8.93
N PHE A 175 3.39 -14.49 7.72
CA PHE A 175 2.38 -14.44 6.69
C PHE A 175 2.98 -14.96 5.37
N ILE A 176 2.21 -15.71 4.59
CA ILE A 176 2.62 -16.10 3.23
C ILE A 176 1.45 -15.92 2.26
N ILE A 177 1.75 -15.44 1.05
CA ILE A 177 0.86 -15.49 -0.11
C ILE A 177 1.41 -16.54 -1.06
N ILE A 178 0.67 -17.64 -1.24
CA ILE A 178 0.91 -18.58 -2.33
C ILE A 178 0.27 -17.96 -3.58
N ASP A 179 1.10 -17.25 -4.34
CA ASP A 179 0.71 -16.54 -5.55
C ASP A 179 0.50 -17.50 -6.74
N ASP A 180 0.20 -16.98 -7.93
CA ASP A 180 -0.19 -17.74 -9.12
C ASP A 180 0.74 -18.96 -9.41
N GLY A 181 0.12 -20.06 -9.86
CA GLY A 181 0.78 -21.35 -10.15
C GLY A 181 0.30 -22.54 -9.32
N TRP A 182 -0.56 -22.32 -8.32
CA TRP A 182 -1.12 -23.39 -7.46
C TRP A 182 -2.50 -23.92 -7.92
N GLN A 183 -3.24 -23.14 -8.70
CA GLN A 183 -4.59 -23.47 -9.16
C GLN A 183 -4.59 -24.53 -10.28
N ASP A 184 -5.65 -25.35 -10.34
CA ASP A 184 -5.87 -26.29 -11.44
C ASP A 184 -6.38 -25.57 -12.70
N THR A 185 -5.48 -25.38 -13.66
CA THR A 185 -5.73 -24.58 -14.86
C THR A 185 -5.35 -25.32 -16.14
N THR A 186 -5.91 -24.86 -17.25
CA THR A 186 -5.51 -25.29 -18.60
C THR A 186 -5.28 -24.08 -19.48
N ASN A 187 -4.34 -24.20 -20.42
CA ASN A 187 -4.04 -23.16 -21.38
C ASN A 187 -3.96 -23.75 -22.79
N GLU A 188 -5.04 -23.57 -23.57
CA GLU A 188 -5.09 -24.06 -24.95
C GLU A 188 -4.20 -23.26 -25.92
N PHE A 189 -3.71 -22.09 -25.48
CA PHE A 189 -2.87 -21.18 -26.26
C PHE A 189 -1.37 -21.39 -26.00
N GLN A 190 -1.00 -22.27 -25.08
CA GLN A 190 0.37 -22.67 -24.79
C GLN A 190 0.45 -24.20 -24.70
N LYS A 191 0.81 -24.86 -25.80
CA LYS A 191 0.90 -26.33 -25.83
C LYS A 191 2.27 -26.79 -25.33
N GLU A 192 2.26 -27.96 -24.69
CA GLU A 192 3.48 -28.61 -24.23
C GLU A 192 4.42 -28.92 -25.41
N GLY A 193 5.70 -28.58 -25.26
CA GLY A 193 6.71 -28.76 -26.30
C GLY A 193 6.75 -27.67 -27.37
N GLU A 194 5.79 -26.74 -27.40
CA GLU A 194 5.83 -25.55 -28.26
C GLU A 194 6.59 -24.40 -27.58
N PRO A 195 7.22 -23.48 -28.36
CA PRO A 195 7.83 -22.29 -27.81
C PRO A 195 6.83 -21.45 -27.00
N TYR A 196 7.32 -20.79 -25.96
CA TYR A 196 6.50 -19.86 -25.19
C TYR A 196 6.04 -18.68 -26.06
N VAL A 197 4.74 -18.44 -26.09
CA VAL A 197 4.14 -17.30 -26.79
C VAL A 197 3.81 -16.23 -25.75
N GLU A 198 4.50 -15.10 -25.82
CA GLU A 198 4.27 -13.99 -24.89
C GLU A 198 2.79 -13.55 -24.90
N GLY A 199 2.22 -13.42 -23.70
CA GLY A 199 0.81 -13.08 -23.49
C GLY A 199 -0.13 -14.30 -23.45
N SER A 200 0.31 -15.49 -23.87
CA SER A 200 -0.52 -16.71 -23.83
C SER A 200 -0.96 -17.09 -22.40
N GLN A 201 -0.18 -16.72 -21.37
CA GLN A 201 -0.50 -16.96 -19.96
C GLN A 201 -1.82 -16.32 -19.55
N PHE A 202 -2.19 -15.19 -20.15
CA PHE A 202 -3.43 -14.48 -19.85
C PHE A 202 -4.67 -15.19 -20.45
N GLY A 203 -4.46 -16.17 -21.33
CA GLY A 203 -5.52 -17.04 -21.87
C GLY A 203 -5.77 -18.30 -21.05
N GLY A 204 -4.97 -18.58 -20.01
CA GLY A 204 -5.17 -19.73 -19.12
C GLY A 204 -6.52 -19.65 -18.41
N ARG A 205 -7.15 -20.80 -18.11
CA ARG A 205 -8.49 -20.86 -17.51
C ARG A 205 -8.56 -21.86 -16.37
N LEU A 206 -9.38 -21.55 -15.37
CA LEU A 206 -9.63 -22.41 -14.22
C LEU A 206 -10.45 -23.64 -14.63
N VAL A 207 -9.96 -24.84 -14.31
CA VAL A 207 -10.62 -26.13 -14.58
C VAL A 207 -11.41 -26.60 -13.35
N SER A 208 -10.86 -26.37 -12.17
CA SER A 208 -11.42 -26.77 -10.87
C SER A 208 -11.11 -25.71 -9.81
N ILE A 209 -11.95 -25.64 -8.76
CA ILE A 209 -11.66 -24.81 -7.58
C ILE A 209 -10.63 -25.45 -6.64
N GLU A 210 -10.28 -26.71 -6.88
CA GLU A 210 -9.28 -27.46 -6.15
C GLU A 210 -7.86 -27.15 -6.67
N GLU A 211 -6.85 -27.40 -5.85
CA GLU A 211 -5.45 -27.23 -6.23
C GLU A 211 -5.01 -28.20 -7.35
N ASN A 212 -3.95 -27.79 -8.05
CA ASN A 212 -3.31 -28.64 -9.04
C ASN A 212 -2.46 -29.78 -8.42
N ASN A 213 -1.86 -30.60 -9.29
CA ASN A 213 -1.04 -31.74 -8.89
C ASN A 213 0.27 -31.37 -8.17
N LYS A 214 0.74 -30.11 -8.21
CA LYS A 214 1.92 -29.68 -7.42
C LYS A 214 1.63 -29.72 -5.92
N PHE A 215 0.36 -29.55 -5.53
CA PHE A 215 -0.09 -29.48 -4.12
C PHE A 215 -0.99 -30.65 -3.71
N ARG A 216 -1.19 -31.64 -4.58
CA ARG A 216 -2.02 -32.81 -4.31
C ARG A 216 -1.53 -34.05 -5.06
N ARG A 217 -1.39 -35.16 -4.35
CA ARG A 217 -1.08 -36.47 -4.97
C ARG A 217 -2.28 -37.01 -5.74
N THR A 218 -2.05 -37.42 -6.99
CA THR A 218 -2.99 -38.25 -7.75
C THR A 218 -2.65 -39.73 -7.58
N GLU A 219 -3.67 -40.60 -7.52
CA GLU A 219 -3.52 -42.05 -7.22
C GLU A 219 -2.56 -42.82 -8.15
N ASN A 220 -2.19 -42.25 -9.31
CA ASN A 220 -1.39 -42.92 -10.34
C ASN A 220 0.03 -42.34 -10.55
N GLU A 221 0.48 -41.38 -9.74
CA GLU A 221 1.80 -40.76 -9.93
C GLU A 221 2.71 -40.99 -8.71
N GLY A 222 3.84 -41.68 -8.94
CA GLY A 222 4.87 -41.98 -7.94
C GLY A 222 5.73 -40.77 -7.52
N GLN A 223 5.20 -39.55 -7.55
CA GLN A 223 5.94 -38.36 -7.12
C GLN A 223 6.07 -38.35 -5.59
N ILE A 224 7.26 -38.71 -5.11
CA ILE A 224 7.58 -38.80 -3.67
C ILE A 224 7.52 -37.41 -2.99
N GLU A 225 7.69 -36.33 -3.73
CA GLU A 225 7.85 -34.96 -3.20
C GLU A 225 6.55 -34.15 -3.06
N ALA A 226 5.46 -34.49 -3.76
CA ALA A 226 4.19 -33.79 -3.64
C ALA A 226 3.50 -34.11 -2.28
N PRO A 227 2.88 -33.13 -1.60
CA PRO A 227 2.08 -33.36 -0.41
C PRO A 227 0.80 -34.14 -0.76
N SER A 228 0.25 -34.86 0.22
CA SER A 228 -1.00 -35.62 0.04
C SER A 228 -2.19 -34.74 -0.31
N SER A 229 -2.26 -33.52 0.23
CA SER A 229 -3.27 -32.51 -0.07
C SER A 229 -2.74 -31.11 0.25
N LEU A 230 -3.41 -30.07 -0.26
CA LEU A 230 -3.11 -28.69 0.14
C LEU A 230 -3.28 -28.51 1.65
N LYS A 231 -4.29 -29.13 2.25
CA LYS A 231 -4.52 -29.11 3.71
C LYS A 231 -3.33 -29.62 4.51
N ASP A 232 -2.78 -30.77 4.13
CA ASP A 232 -1.64 -31.36 4.83
C ASP A 232 -0.42 -30.47 4.71
N PHE A 233 -0.19 -29.90 3.51
CA PHE A 233 0.89 -28.95 3.27
C PHE A 233 0.75 -27.68 4.11
N VAL A 234 -0.41 -27.02 4.09
CA VAL A 234 -0.68 -25.81 4.88
C VAL A 234 -0.52 -26.09 6.38
N SER A 235 -1.01 -27.22 6.86
CA SER A 235 -0.87 -27.63 8.27
C SER A 235 0.60 -27.85 8.65
N GLU A 236 1.38 -28.46 7.75
CA GLU A 236 2.82 -28.69 7.93
C GLU A 236 3.58 -27.37 8.04
N ILE A 237 3.46 -26.47 7.06
CA ILE A 237 4.21 -25.20 7.06
C ILE A 237 3.78 -24.31 8.23
N ARG A 238 2.50 -24.32 8.60
CA ARG A 238 2.00 -23.57 9.75
C ARG A 238 2.67 -24.03 11.04
N THR A 239 2.75 -25.33 11.24
CA THR A 239 3.34 -25.92 12.45
C THR A 239 4.85 -25.72 12.49
N ASN A 240 5.53 -25.95 11.36
CA ASN A 240 7.00 -25.91 11.30
C ASN A 240 7.59 -24.50 11.35
N PHE A 241 6.85 -23.48 10.88
CA PHE A 241 7.33 -22.10 10.79
C PHE A 241 6.55 -21.10 11.66
N ASP A 242 5.55 -21.59 12.42
CA ASP A 242 4.64 -20.76 13.24
C ASP A 242 4.01 -19.63 12.40
N LEU A 243 3.48 -19.99 11.23
CA LEU A 243 2.73 -19.06 10.39
C LEU A 243 1.42 -18.66 11.08
N LYS A 244 1.10 -17.37 11.04
CA LYS A 244 -0.18 -16.82 11.49
C LYS A 244 -1.21 -16.82 10.37
N TYR A 245 -0.77 -16.50 9.16
CA TYR A 245 -1.65 -16.34 8.00
C TYR A 245 -1.08 -17.03 6.75
N VAL A 246 -1.93 -17.77 6.05
CA VAL A 246 -1.67 -18.34 4.73
C VAL A 246 -2.75 -17.85 3.78
N TYR A 247 -2.39 -16.99 2.84
CA TYR A 247 -3.27 -16.53 1.77
C TYR A 247 -2.92 -17.24 0.47
N VAL A 248 -3.90 -17.34 -0.43
CA VAL A 248 -3.67 -17.82 -1.80
C VAL A 248 -4.18 -16.79 -2.81
N TRP A 249 -3.57 -16.75 -3.98
CA TRP A 249 -3.98 -15.87 -5.07
C TRP A 249 -5.07 -16.51 -5.94
N HIS A 250 -6.01 -15.70 -6.44
CA HIS A 250 -6.82 -16.04 -7.61
C HIS A 250 -7.26 -14.76 -8.35
N ALA A 251 -7.59 -14.85 -9.63
CA ALA A 251 -8.24 -13.73 -10.33
C ALA A 251 -9.73 -13.62 -9.96
N LEU A 252 -10.33 -12.44 -10.13
CA LEU A 252 -11.74 -12.19 -9.81
C LEU A 252 -12.68 -13.19 -10.51
N LEU A 253 -12.38 -13.56 -11.76
CA LEU A 253 -13.14 -14.53 -12.56
C LEU A 253 -12.59 -15.97 -12.47
N GLY A 254 -11.85 -16.28 -11.42
CA GLY A 254 -11.26 -17.58 -11.13
C GLY A 254 -9.80 -17.71 -11.56
N TYR A 255 -9.49 -17.36 -12.80
CA TYR A 255 -8.12 -17.25 -13.33
C TYR A 255 -8.06 -16.15 -14.41
N TRP A 256 -6.88 -15.85 -14.96
CA TRP A 256 -6.70 -14.76 -15.94
C TRP A 256 -7.73 -14.78 -17.09
N GLY A 257 -7.87 -15.90 -17.79
CA GLY A 257 -8.85 -16.11 -18.86
C GLY A 257 -10.22 -16.60 -18.39
N GLY A 258 -10.52 -16.52 -17.09
CA GLY A 258 -11.78 -16.95 -16.49
C GLY A 258 -11.87 -18.46 -16.25
N LEU A 259 -13.09 -19.00 -16.29
CA LEU A 259 -13.39 -20.42 -16.10
C LEU A 259 -13.45 -21.19 -17.43
N VAL A 260 -13.06 -22.46 -17.44
CA VAL A 260 -13.23 -23.32 -18.61
C VAL A 260 -14.73 -23.59 -18.88
N PRO A 261 -15.25 -23.33 -20.08
CA PRO A 261 -16.62 -23.68 -20.44
C PRO A 261 -16.88 -25.19 -20.41
N ASN A 262 -18.03 -25.61 -19.87
CA ASN A 262 -18.51 -27.00 -19.85
C ASN A 262 -17.64 -28.05 -19.12
N ALA A 263 -16.52 -27.66 -18.48
CA ALA A 263 -15.72 -28.57 -17.69
C ALA A 263 -16.47 -29.03 -16.42
N LEU A 264 -16.18 -30.24 -15.93
CA LEU A 264 -16.90 -30.83 -14.80
C LEU A 264 -16.84 -29.95 -13.53
N GLY A 265 -15.68 -29.35 -13.25
CA GLY A 265 -15.44 -28.51 -12.07
C GLY A 265 -16.09 -27.13 -12.12
N THR A 266 -16.38 -26.61 -13.31
CA THR A 266 -16.84 -25.22 -13.52
C THR A 266 -18.22 -25.10 -14.16
N LYS A 267 -18.75 -26.13 -14.83
CA LYS A 267 -20.03 -26.08 -15.58
C LYS A 267 -21.22 -25.62 -14.74
N LYS A 268 -21.20 -25.85 -13.42
CA LYS A 268 -22.27 -25.43 -12.50
C LYS A 268 -22.40 -23.90 -12.37
N TYR A 269 -21.35 -23.16 -12.73
CA TYR A 269 -21.32 -21.70 -12.71
C TYR A 269 -21.70 -21.06 -14.07
N ASP A 270 -22.11 -21.89 -15.04
CA ASP A 270 -22.52 -21.51 -16.40
C ASP A 270 -21.55 -20.52 -17.11
N PRO A 271 -20.24 -20.84 -17.17
CA PRO A 271 -19.28 -19.92 -17.76
C PRO A 271 -19.49 -19.70 -19.26
N LYS A 272 -19.50 -18.43 -19.68
CA LYS A 272 -19.69 -18.00 -21.07
C LYS A 272 -18.47 -17.24 -21.57
N LEU A 273 -17.98 -17.63 -22.75
CA LEU A 273 -16.87 -16.93 -23.38
C LEU A 273 -17.32 -15.54 -23.84
N ARG A 274 -16.64 -14.50 -23.36
CA ARG A 274 -16.83 -13.11 -23.76
C ARG A 274 -15.50 -12.49 -24.13
N TYR A 275 -15.52 -11.56 -25.07
CA TYR A 275 -14.34 -10.84 -25.52
C TYR A 275 -14.41 -9.42 -24.96
N PRO A 276 -13.41 -9.00 -24.15
CA PRO A 276 -13.31 -7.64 -23.65
C PRO A 276 -13.49 -6.58 -24.73
N ILE A 277 -14.16 -5.48 -24.39
CA ILE A 277 -14.32 -4.27 -25.21
C ILE A 277 -13.89 -3.09 -24.35
N GLN A 278 -12.79 -2.43 -24.73
CA GLN A 278 -12.28 -1.27 -24.02
C GLN A 278 -13.03 0.02 -24.41
N SER A 279 -13.26 0.90 -23.43
CA SER A 279 -13.85 2.22 -23.69
C SER A 279 -12.81 3.17 -24.32
N PRO A 280 -13.24 4.25 -24.99
CA PRO A 280 -12.34 5.29 -25.48
C PRO A 280 -11.41 5.85 -24.39
N GLY A 281 -11.90 5.98 -23.15
CA GLY A 281 -11.09 6.42 -22.01
C GLY A 281 -9.93 5.47 -21.69
N ASN A 282 -10.15 4.15 -21.77
CA ASN A 282 -9.09 3.16 -21.58
C ASN A 282 -8.08 3.19 -22.73
N LEU A 283 -8.56 3.28 -23.98
CA LEU A 283 -7.72 3.30 -25.18
C LEU A 283 -6.91 4.59 -25.34
N ALA A 284 -7.27 5.67 -24.64
CA ALA A 284 -6.53 6.92 -24.62
C ALA A 284 -5.24 6.86 -23.78
N ASN A 285 -5.03 5.77 -23.04
CA ASN A 285 -3.94 5.59 -22.10
C ASN A 285 -2.97 4.48 -22.54
N MET A 286 -2.04 4.06 -21.67
CA MET A 286 -1.00 3.10 -22.02
C MET A 286 -1.58 1.73 -22.37
N ARG A 287 -1.10 1.16 -23.48
CA ARG A 287 -1.42 -0.20 -23.91
C ARG A 287 -0.91 -1.23 -22.90
N ASP A 288 -1.72 -2.25 -22.64
CA ASP A 288 -1.41 -3.33 -21.70
C ASP A 288 -1.48 -4.69 -22.41
N LEU A 289 -0.39 -5.44 -22.35
CA LEU A 289 -0.28 -6.76 -22.99
C LEU A 289 -1.31 -7.75 -22.43
N SER A 290 -1.63 -7.66 -21.13
CA SER A 290 -2.63 -8.53 -20.52
C SER A 290 -4.01 -8.30 -21.14
N MET A 291 -4.36 -7.04 -21.42
CA MET A 291 -5.61 -6.68 -22.06
C MET A 291 -5.66 -7.11 -23.51
N ASP A 292 -4.60 -6.87 -24.30
CA ASP A 292 -4.54 -7.36 -25.68
C ASP A 292 -4.72 -8.88 -25.76
N SER A 293 -4.12 -9.59 -24.81
CA SER A 293 -4.18 -11.05 -24.75
C SER A 293 -5.58 -11.54 -24.36
N MET A 294 -6.22 -10.93 -23.37
CA MET A 294 -7.59 -11.26 -22.97
C MET A 294 -8.62 -10.90 -24.05
N GLU A 295 -8.44 -9.80 -24.79
CA GLU A 295 -9.23 -9.45 -25.98
C GLU A 295 -9.10 -10.49 -27.08
N LYS A 296 -7.88 -11.00 -27.30
CA LYS A 296 -7.62 -12.02 -28.33
C LYS A 296 -8.17 -13.39 -27.93
N TYR A 297 -7.94 -13.81 -26.70
CA TYR A 297 -8.22 -15.18 -26.25
C TYR A 297 -9.62 -15.35 -25.66
N GLY A 298 -10.25 -14.27 -25.22
CA GLY A 298 -11.56 -14.27 -24.58
C GLY A 298 -11.54 -14.83 -23.16
N ILE A 299 -12.50 -14.37 -22.35
CA ILE A 299 -12.64 -14.67 -20.94
C ILE A 299 -13.87 -15.55 -20.71
N GLY A 300 -13.69 -16.67 -20.01
CA GLY A 300 -14.77 -17.53 -19.52
C GLY A 300 -15.48 -16.89 -18.33
N THR A 301 -16.38 -15.95 -18.60
CA THR A 301 -17.08 -15.15 -17.59
C THR A 301 -18.13 -15.97 -16.84
N ILE A 302 -18.24 -15.74 -15.52
CA ILE A 302 -19.23 -16.38 -14.66
C ILE A 302 -20.61 -15.76 -14.93
N ASP A 303 -21.66 -16.59 -15.03
CA ASP A 303 -23.02 -16.05 -15.13
C ASP A 303 -23.35 -15.21 -13.88
N PRO A 304 -23.87 -13.97 -14.00
CA PRO A 304 -24.16 -13.13 -12.85
C PRO A 304 -25.03 -13.78 -11.77
N ALA A 305 -25.95 -14.67 -12.16
CA ALA A 305 -26.80 -15.40 -11.21
C ALA A 305 -26.04 -16.47 -10.39
N LYS A 306 -24.78 -16.76 -10.76
CA LYS A 306 -23.93 -17.79 -10.16
C LYS A 306 -22.73 -17.25 -9.39
N ILE A 307 -22.49 -15.94 -9.38
CA ILE A 307 -21.31 -15.33 -8.73
C ILE A 307 -21.23 -15.70 -7.24
N SER A 308 -22.33 -15.54 -6.49
CA SER A 308 -22.35 -15.87 -5.06
C SER A 308 -22.07 -17.35 -4.81
N GLN A 309 -22.60 -18.23 -5.66
CA GLN A 309 -22.33 -19.66 -5.56
C GLN A 309 -20.85 -19.97 -5.83
N PHE A 310 -20.26 -19.33 -6.83
CA PHE A 310 -18.84 -19.49 -7.16
C PHE A 310 -17.93 -19.10 -5.99
N TYR A 311 -18.10 -17.90 -5.43
CA TYR A 311 -17.25 -17.45 -4.33
C TYR A 311 -17.49 -18.23 -3.05
N ASP A 312 -18.72 -18.63 -2.73
CA ASP A 312 -18.96 -19.46 -1.54
C ASP A 312 -18.31 -20.84 -1.69
N ASP A 313 -18.50 -21.50 -2.84
CA ASP A 313 -17.89 -22.80 -3.12
C ASP A 313 -16.34 -22.73 -3.06
N LEU A 314 -15.74 -21.71 -3.69
CA LEU A 314 -14.29 -21.51 -3.71
C LEU A 314 -13.73 -21.23 -2.31
N HIS A 315 -14.26 -20.22 -1.60
CA HIS A 315 -13.70 -19.83 -0.31
C HIS A 315 -13.96 -20.87 0.78
N LYS A 316 -15.12 -21.54 0.76
CA LYS A 316 -15.39 -22.66 1.66
C LYS A 316 -14.42 -23.81 1.44
N TYR A 317 -14.07 -24.10 0.17
CA TYR A 317 -13.03 -25.06 -0.15
C TYR A 317 -11.68 -24.63 0.45
N LEU A 318 -11.24 -23.41 0.19
CA LEU A 318 -9.96 -22.88 0.70
C LEU A 318 -9.86 -22.94 2.24
N VAL A 319 -10.91 -22.52 2.94
CA VAL A 319 -10.97 -22.61 4.42
C VAL A 319 -10.86 -24.07 4.89
N SER A 320 -11.47 -25.02 4.16
CA SER A 320 -11.35 -26.45 4.48
C SER A 320 -9.91 -26.99 4.32
N GLN A 321 -9.09 -26.32 3.50
CA GLN A 321 -7.65 -26.57 3.32
C GLN A 321 -6.78 -25.80 4.34
N GLY A 322 -7.37 -25.02 5.25
CA GLY A 322 -6.64 -24.25 6.27
C GLY A 322 -6.04 -22.93 5.78
N VAL A 323 -6.49 -22.43 4.61
CA VAL A 323 -6.17 -21.10 4.09
C VAL A 323 -6.96 -20.04 4.88
N ASP A 324 -6.30 -18.94 5.23
CA ASP A 324 -6.87 -17.88 6.08
C ASP A 324 -7.43 -16.69 5.29
N GLY A 325 -7.09 -16.57 4.01
CA GLY A 325 -7.52 -15.46 3.15
C GLY A 325 -7.07 -15.57 1.71
N VAL A 326 -7.35 -14.52 0.93
CA VAL A 326 -7.09 -14.48 -0.51
C VAL A 326 -6.49 -13.15 -0.98
N LYS A 327 -5.66 -13.21 -2.03
CA LYS A 327 -5.32 -12.05 -2.88
C LYS A 327 -6.11 -12.18 -4.18
N VAL A 328 -6.93 -11.18 -4.50
CA VAL A 328 -7.86 -11.22 -5.63
C VAL A 328 -7.49 -10.21 -6.70
N ASP A 329 -6.96 -10.71 -7.82
CA ASP A 329 -6.46 -9.91 -8.93
C ASP A 329 -7.50 -9.70 -10.04
N VAL A 330 -7.11 -8.92 -11.06
CA VAL A 330 -7.84 -8.70 -12.31
C VAL A 330 -9.25 -8.09 -12.11
N GLN A 331 -9.43 -7.27 -11.07
CA GLN A 331 -10.78 -6.84 -10.67
C GLN A 331 -11.45 -5.88 -11.65
N ASN A 332 -10.73 -4.89 -12.19
CA ASN A 332 -11.31 -3.92 -13.12
C ASN A 332 -11.69 -4.52 -14.48
N ILE A 333 -11.43 -5.79 -14.76
CA ILE A 333 -11.81 -6.41 -16.04
C ILE A 333 -13.30 -6.32 -16.34
N LEU A 334 -14.13 -6.25 -15.30
CA LEU A 334 -15.59 -6.21 -15.40
C LEU A 334 -16.08 -5.08 -16.31
N GLU A 335 -15.42 -3.92 -16.32
CA GLU A 335 -15.86 -2.79 -17.16
C GLU A 335 -15.76 -3.09 -18.65
N THR A 336 -14.91 -4.04 -19.05
CA THR A 336 -14.67 -4.42 -20.44
C THR A 336 -15.60 -5.54 -20.92
N ILE A 337 -16.22 -6.29 -20.00
CA ILE A 337 -17.11 -7.42 -20.30
C ILE A 337 -18.57 -7.12 -19.97
N ALA A 338 -18.88 -5.88 -19.60
CA ALA A 338 -20.19 -5.47 -19.09
C ALA A 338 -21.31 -5.38 -20.15
N THR A 339 -20.98 -5.45 -21.45
CA THR A 339 -21.98 -5.35 -22.52
C THR A 339 -23.03 -6.46 -22.44
N GLY A 340 -24.30 -6.06 -22.36
CA GLY A 340 -25.44 -6.96 -22.18
C GLY A 340 -25.60 -7.48 -20.75
N LEU A 341 -24.86 -6.92 -19.78
CA LEU A 341 -24.93 -7.29 -18.35
C LEU A 341 -25.38 -6.11 -17.47
N GLY A 342 -25.88 -5.02 -18.06
CA GLY A 342 -26.42 -3.87 -17.33
C GLY A 342 -25.39 -2.78 -17.02
N GLY A 343 -24.25 -2.79 -17.70
CA GLY A 343 -23.20 -1.77 -17.56
C GLY A 343 -22.17 -2.07 -16.46
N ARG A 344 -21.05 -1.35 -16.53
CA ARG A 344 -19.86 -1.53 -15.67
C ARG A 344 -20.19 -1.39 -14.19
N VAL A 345 -21.05 -0.43 -13.86
CA VAL A 345 -21.40 -0.11 -12.47
C VAL A 345 -22.23 -1.24 -11.86
N SER A 346 -23.29 -1.69 -12.54
CA SER A 346 -24.12 -2.80 -12.08
C SER A 346 -23.32 -4.09 -11.89
N LEU A 347 -22.47 -4.42 -12.86
CA LEU A 347 -21.70 -5.65 -12.84
C LEU A 347 -20.67 -5.64 -11.70
N THR A 348 -19.92 -4.54 -11.57
CA THR A 348 -18.95 -4.38 -10.47
C THR A 348 -19.63 -4.44 -9.11
N ARG A 349 -20.79 -3.78 -8.93
CA ARG A 349 -21.58 -3.86 -7.69
C ARG A 349 -21.95 -5.29 -7.33
N GLN A 350 -22.41 -6.09 -8.30
CA GLN A 350 -22.80 -7.49 -8.08
C GLN A 350 -21.61 -8.36 -7.68
N PHE A 351 -20.48 -8.23 -8.40
CA PHE A 351 -19.26 -8.97 -8.10
C PHE A 351 -18.65 -8.59 -6.75
N GLN A 352 -18.49 -7.31 -6.48
CA GLN A 352 -17.94 -6.83 -5.20
C GLN A 352 -18.81 -7.28 -4.03
N LYS A 353 -20.14 -7.15 -4.14
CA LYS A 353 -21.05 -7.64 -3.10
C LYS A 353 -20.89 -9.14 -2.86
N ALA A 354 -20.88 -9.95 -3.91
CA ALA A 354 -20.77 -11.41 -3.78
C ALA A 354 -19.40 -11.84 -3.22
N LEU A 355 -18.33 -11.14 -3.61
CA LEU A 355 -16.98 -11.36 -3.09
C LEU A 355 -16.93 -11.04 -1.60
N GLU A 356 -17.33 -9.82 -1.19
CA GLU A 356 -17.32 -9.38 0.22
C GLU A 356 -18.26 -10.20 1.12
N ASP A 357 -19.39 -10.67 0.60
CA ASP A 357 -20.28 -11.58 1.33
C ASP A 357 -19.61 -12.93 1.56
N SER A 358 -18.96 -13.50 0.54
CA SER A 358 -18.23 -14.76 0.72
C SER A 358 -17.04 -14.62 1.67
N ILE A 359 -16.29 -13.51 1.60
CA ILE A 359 -15.18 -13.25 2.55
C ILE A 359 -15.71 -13.22 3.99
N ALA A 360 -16.79 -12.47 4.24
CA ALA A 360 -17.38 -12.36 5.58
C ALA A 360 -18.00 -13.67 6.08
N THR A 361 -18.49 -14.53 5.18
CA THR A 361 -19.06 -15.83 5.55
C THR A 361 -17.98 -16.87 5.87
N ASN A 362 -16.88 -16.88 5.12
CA ASN A 362 -15.92 -17.98 5.15
C ASN A 362 -14.64 -17.67 5.96
N PHE A 363 -14.12 -16.44 5.92
CA PHE A 363 -12.87 -16.06 6.60
C PHE A 363 -13.13 -15.26 7.88
N GLN A 364 -12.26 -15.44 8.89
CA GLN A 364 -12.46 -14.84 10.22
C GLN A 364 -12.02 -13.37 10.32
N ASP A 365 -11.07 -12.93 9.49
CA ASP A 365 -10.31 -11.70 9.73
C ASP A 365 -10.41 -10.67 8.58
N ASN A 366 -11.56 -10.63 7.89
CA ASN A 366 -11.73 -9.81 6.67
C ASN A 366 -10.60 -10.03 5.66
N SER A 367 -10.22 -11.29 5.49
CA SER A 367 -8.94 -11.71 4.95
C SER A 367 -8.87 -11.64 3.41
N ILE A 368 -8.82 -10.43 2.87
CA ILE A 368 -8.71 -10.17 1.44
C ILE A 368 -7.74 -9.04 1.14
N ILE A 369 -6.88 -9.25 0.13
CA ILE A 369 -6.14 -8.18 -0.57
C ILE A 369 -6.79 -8.00 -1.93
N CYS A 370 -7.46 -6.87 -2.17
CA CYS A 370 -7.94 -6.52 -3.50
C CYS A 370 -6.78 -6.02 -4.37
N CYS A 371 -6.73 -6.42 -5.63
CA CYS A 371 -5.64 -6.07 -6.52
C CYS A 371 -6.17 -5.82 -7.93
N MET A 372 -5.47 -4.97 -8.69
CA MET A 372 -5.92 -4.54 -10.02
C MET A 372 -7.32 -3.90 -10.02
N GLY A 373 -7.70 -3.27 -8.91
CA GLY A 373 -9.05 -2.79 -8.61
C GLY A 373 -9.16 -1.28 -8.47
N GLN A 374 -8.28 -0.50 -9.09
CA GLN A 374 -8.18 0.95 -8.84
C GLN A 374 -9.22 1.81 -9.58
N SER A 375 -10.28 1.21 -10.13
CA SER A 375 -11.40 1.98 -10.71
C SER A 375 -12.31 2.49 -9.61
N THR A 376 -12.89 3.68 -9.79
CA THR A 376 -13.94 4.20 -8.91
C THR A 376 -15.20 3.32 -8.88
N ASP A 377 -15.41 2.44 -9.87
CA ASP A 377 -16.46 1.41 -9.78
C ASP A 377 -16.21 0.49 -8.57
N THR A 378 -14.97 0.09 -8.33
CA THR A 378 -14.61 -0.80 -7.22
C THR A 378 -14.55 -0.02 -5.92
N VAL A 379 -13.88 1.14 -5.91
CA VAL A 379 -13.70 1.98 -4.71
C VAL A 379 -15.06 2.34 -4.09
N TYR A 380 -16.02 2.79 -4.90
CA TYR A 380 -17.35 3.17 -4.42
C TYR A 380 -18.30 1.99 -4.17
N HIS A 381 -17.87 0.74 -4.31
CA HIS A 381 -18.63 -0.46 -3.96
C HIS A 381 -17.97 -1.33 -2.87
N SER A 382 -16.86 -0.89 -2.27
CA SER A 382 -16.16 -1.65 -1.23
C SER A 382 -16.61 -1.30 0.19
N LYS A 383 -17.54 -2.10 0.75
CA LYS A 383 -18.07 -1.90 2.11
C LYS A 383 -17.29 -2.63 3.19
N ARG A 384 -16.58 -3.70 2.86
CA ARG A 384 -15.91 -4.56 3.83
C ARG A 384 -14.43 -4.72 3.52
N SER A 385 -14.08 -4.93 2.26
CA SER A 385 -12.69 -5.11 1.83
C SER A 385 -11.84 -3.95 2.34
N ALA A 386 -10.85 -4.27 3.18
CA ALA A 386 -10.07 -3.27 3.89
C ALA A 386 -8.72 -2.99 3.24
N ILE A 387 -8.27 -3.81 2.29
CA ILE A 387 -6.94 -3.68 1.68
C ILE A 387 -7.08 -3.67 0.16
N THR A 388 -6.40 -2.72 -0.50
CA THR A 388 -6.26 -2.72 -1.96
C THR A 388 -4.84 -2.36 -2.39
N ARG A 389 -4.32 -3.02 -3.42
CA ARG A 389 -3.06 -2.63 -4.06
C ARG A 389 -3.14 -1.21 -4.61
N ALA A 390 -2.13 -0.41 -4.32
CA ALA A 390 -2.10 1.03 -4.60
C ALA A 390 -1.12 1.46 -5.71
N SER A 391 -0.51 0.52 -6.43
CA SER A 391 0.34 0.78 -7.60
C SER A 391 0.26 -0.36 -8.62
N ASP A 392 0.80 -0.12 -9.82
CA ASP A 392 1.24 -1.20 -10.73
C ASP A 392 2.32 -2.05 -10.04
N ASP A 393 2.62 -3.20 -10.62
CA ASP A 393 3.53 -4.17 -10.02
C ASP A 393 4.93 -3.59 -9.77
N TYR A 394 5.53 -4.04 -8.67
CA TYR A 394 6.95 -3.92 -8.43
C TYR A 394 7.72 -4.78 -9.45
N TYR A 395 8.46 -4.12 -10.34
CA TYR A 395 9.31 -4.78 -11.33
C TYR A 395 10.79 -4.75 -10.91
N PRO A 396 11.32 -5.76 -10.18
CA PRO A 396 12.70 -5.74 -9.68
C PRO A 396 13.76 -5.71 -10.78
N SER A 397 13.46 -6.30 -11.94
CA SER A 397 14.38 -6.33 -13.09
C SER A 397 14.44 -5.02 -13.87
N ASN A 398 13.52 -4.09 -13.62
CA ASN A 398 13.48 -2.80 -14.30
C ASN A 398 13.96 -1.69 -13.34
N PRO A 399 15.21 -1.21 -13.48
CA PRO A 399 15.72 -0.16 -12.59
C PRO A 399 14.96 1.17 -12.72
N THR A 400 14.27 1.39 -13.83
CA THR A 400 13.57 2.67 -14.08
C THR A 400 12.26 2.80 -13.32
N THR A 401 11.70 1.70 -12.82
CA THR A 401 10.39 1.71 -12.13
C THR A 401 10.50 1.91 -10.63
N GLN A 402 11.69 1.84 -10.05
CA GLN A 402 11.87 1.83 -8.59
C GLN A 402 11.40 3.14 -7.95
N THR A 403 11.81 4.29 -8.49
CA THR A 403 11.38 5.59 -7.97
C THR A 403 9.91 5.88 -8.29
N LEU A 404 9.46 5.51 -9.49
CA LEU A 404 8.08 5.63 -9.95
C LEU A 404 7.12 4.88 -9.02
N HIS A 405 7.47 3.67 -8.61
CA HIS A 405 6.65 2.84 -7.73
C HIS A 405 6.40 3.54 -6.38
N ILE A 406 7.46 4.06 -5.72
CA ILE A 406 7.33 4.74 -4.42
C ILE A 406 6.53 6.06 -4.54
N ALA A 407 6.77 6.84 -5.59
CA ALA A 407 5.98 8.05 -5.82
C ALA A 407 4.51 7.71 -6.11
N ALA A 408 4.24 6.80 -7.04
CA ALA A 408 2.88 6.40 -7.43
C ALA A 408 2.07 5.91 -6.23
N VAL A 409 2.62 4.98 -5.45
CA VAL A 409 1.91 4.37 -4.33
C VAL A 409 1.57 5.37 -3.23
N ALA A 410 2.49 6.30 -2.95
CA ALA A 410 2.26 7.35 -1.96
C ALA A 410 1.18 8.34 -2.40
N PHE A 411 1.22 8.80 -3.66
CA PHE A 411 0.18 9.69 -4.19
C PHE A 411 -1.18 9.00 -4.29
N ASN A 412 -1.24 7.75 -4.77
CA ASN A 412 -2.48 6.99 -4.82
C ASN A 412 -3.09 6.75 -3.43
N SER A 413 -2.24 6.65 -2.39
CA SER A 413 -2.67 6.51 -0.97
C SER A 413 -3.40 7.74 -0.42
N ILE A 414 -3.36 8.89 -1.10
CA ILE A 414 -4.18 10.07 -0.77
C ILE A 414 -5.66 9.72 -0.92
N PHE A 415 -6.06 9.16 -2.08
CA PHE A 415 -7.45 8.83 -2.38
C PHE A 415 -7.84 7.43 -1.88
N LEU A 416 -7.04 6.41 -2.21
CA LEU A 416 -7.35 5.03 -1.83
C LEU A 416 -7.30 4.84 -0.31
N GLY A 417 -6.46 5.60 0.39
CA GLY A 417 -6.27 5.54 1.85
C GLY A 417 -7.50 5.93 2.67
N GLU A 418 -8.49 6.60 2.07
CA GLU A 418 -9.76 6.90 2.74
C GLU A 418 -10.69 5.68 2.84
N VAL A 419 -10.58 4.74 1.89
CA VAL A 419 -11.44 3.56 1.80
C VAL A 419 -10.70 2.28 2.21
N PHE A 420 -9.39 2.22 2.01
CA PHE A 420 -8.57 1.01 2.21
C PHE A 420 -7.27 1.33 2.94
N VAL A 421 -6.67 0.33 3.56
CA VAL A 421 -5.21 0.28 3.78
C VAL A 421 -4.57 0.03 2.42
N PRO A 422 -3.78 0.97 1.89
CA PRO A 422 -3.08 0.78 0.63
C PRO A 422 -2.02 -0.31 0.79
N ASP A 423 -2.10 -1.35 -0.03
CA ASP A 423 -1.06 -2.36 -0.17
C ASP A 423 0.01 -1.83 -1.13
N TRP A 424 1.23 -1.70 -0.62
CA TRP A 424 2.37 -1.11 -1.33
C TRP A 424 3.20 -2.12 -2.09
N ASP A 425 2.65 -3.32 -2.31
CA ASP A 425 3.28 -4.43 -3.00
C ASP A 425 4.50 -5.03 -2.27
N MET A 426 4.85 -6.24 -2.68
CA MET A 426 6.11 -6.90 -2.35
C MET A 426 7.32 -6.10 -2.83
N PHE A 427 8.49 -6.44 -2.30
CA PHE A 427 9.77 -5.97 -2.81
C PHE A 427 10.88 -7.01 -2.61
N TYR A 428 12.02 -6.80 -3.25
CA TYR A 428 13.22 -7.59 -2.99
C TYR A 428 14.05 -6.95 -1.88
N SER A 429 14.34 -7.73 -0.83
CA SER A 429 15.34 -7.33 0.16
C SER A 429 16.75 -7.44 -0.40
N TYR A 430 17.02 -8.38 -1.31
CA TYR A 430 18.32 -8.50 -1.98
C TYR A 430 18.30 -7.78 -3.34
N HIS A 431 18.40 -6.45 -3.30
CA HIS A 431 18.36 -5.59 -4.49
C HIS A 431 19.05 -4.24 -4.23
N ASP A 432 19.54 -3.57 -5.27
CA ASP A 432 20.23 -2.28 -5.15
C ASP A 432 19.30 -1.17 -4.60
N ALA A 433 17.99 -1.28 -4.83
CA ALA A 433 16.96 -0.38 -4.29
C ALA A 433 16.28 -0.92 -3.01
N ALA A 434 16.83 -1.95 -2.36
CA ALA A 434 16.18 -2.61 -1.23
C ALA A 434 15.93 -1.69 -0.02
N GLU A 435 16.93 -0.88 0.37
CA GLU A 435 16.77 0.08 1.47
C GLU A 435 15.72 1.15 1.15
N PHE A 436 15.70 1.63 -0.10
CA PHE A 436 14.70 2.56 -0.62
C PHE A 436 13.27 2.02 -0.47
N HIS A 437 13.05 0.76 -0.88
CA HIS A 437 11.75 0.10 -0.74
C HIS A 437 11.40 -0.23 0.72
N ALA A 438 12.37 -0.65 1.53
CA ALA A 438 12.17 -0.99 2.94
C ALA A 438 11.77 0.24 3.78
N VAL A 439 12.45 1.37 3.59
CA VAL A 439 12.11 2.64 4.26
C VAL A 439 10.71 3.10 3.86
N ALA A 440 10.34 2.98 2.58
CA ALA A 440 8.99 3.28 2.11
C ALA A 440 7.92 2.45 2.85
N ARG A 441 8.13 1.14 3.03
CA ARG A 441 7.19 0.29 3.81
C ARG A 441 7.19 0.63 5.32
N ALA A 442 8.31 1.08 5.87
CA ALA A 442 8.39 1.52 7.26
C ALA A 442 7.50 2.73 7.54
N VAL A 443 7.39 3.66 6.58
CA VAL A 443 6.55 4.86 6.68
C VAL A 443 5.15 4.70 6.06
N GLY A 444 4.92 3.67 5.25
CA GLY A 444 3.70 3.51 4.46
C GLY A 444 2.44 3.11 5.24
N GLY A 445 2.59 2.59 6.48
CA GLY A 445 1.46 2.08 7.27
C GLY A 445 0.72 0.91 6.61
N CYS A 446 1.39 0.22 5.69
CA CYS A 446 0.90 -0.86 4.84
C CYS A 446 1.34 -2.24 5.35
N GLY A 447 0.91 -3.30 4.67
CA GLY A 447 1.51 -4.63 4.83
C GLY A 447 2.98 -4.63 4.41
N VAL A 448 3.78 -5.51 5.02
CA VAL A 448 5.22 -5.64 4.70
C VAL A 448 5.51 -7.08 4.37
N TYR A 449 5.79 -7.35 3.11
CA TYR A 449 6.19 -8.67 2.66
C TYR A 449 7.20 -8.56 1.52
N VAL A 450 8.10 -9.54 1.44
CA VAL A 450 9.08 -9.62 0.35
C VAL A 450 8.68 -10.68 -0.67
N SER A 451 9.37 -10.71 -1.80
CA SER A 451 9.20 -11.72 -2.86
C SER A 451 10.52 -12.35 -3.30
N ASP A 452 11.58 -12.15 -2.51
CA ASP A 452 12.91 -12.72 -2.78
C ASP A 452 12.87 -14.24 -3.01
N LYS A 453 13.80 -14.71 -3.84
CA LYS A 453 14.07 -16.15 -3.99
C LYS A 453 14.64 -16.73 -2.70
N PRO A 454 14.35 -18.01 -2.37
CA PRO A 454 14.96 -18.67 -1.22
C PRO A 454 16.49 -18.53 -1.20
N GLY A 455 17.03 -18.05 -0.09
CA GLY A 455 18.48 -17.84 0.08
C GLY A 455 19.03 -16.56 -0.53
N GLN A 456 18.21 -15.74 -1.19
CA GLN A 456 18.57 -14.44 -1.74
C GLN A 456 17.92 -13.31 -0.94
N HIS A 457 18.24 -13.23 0.35
CA HIS A 457 17.69 -12.21 1.25
C HIS A 457 18.79 -11.30 1.79
N ASP A 458 18.53 -10.00 1.90
CA ASP A 458 19.38 -9.10 2.69
C ASP A 458 18.84 -8.98 4.11
N PHE A 459 19.39 -9.80 5.02
CA PHE A 459 19.01 -9.77 6.42
C PHE A 459 19.44 -8.51 7.17
N LYS A 460 20.36 -7.68 6.64
CA LYS A 460 20.66 -6.38 7.25
C LYS A 460 19.48 -5.43 7.02
N VAL A 461 18.96 -5.37 5.80
CA VAL A 461 17.76 -4.57 5.48
C VAL A 461 16.54 -5.10 6.23
N LEU A 462 16.31 -6.41 6.21
CA LEU A 462 15.14 -7.00 6.87
C LEU A 462 15.14 -6.79 8.39
N LYS A 463 16.29 -6.90 9.07
CA LYS A 463 16.38 -6.68 10.53
C LYS A 463 16.18 -5.23 10.97
N ARG A 464 16.18 -4.28 10.02
CA ARG A 464 15.84 -2.87 10.27
C ARG A 464 14.35 -2.59 10.09
N LEU A 465 13.60 -3.55 9.55
CA LEU A 465 12.17 -3.43 9.24
C LEU A 465 11.29 -4.40 10.05
N VAL A 466 11.82 -5.59 10.36
CA VAL A 466 11.11 -6.72 10.95
C VAL A 466 11.69 -7.05 12.33
N LEU A 467 10.83 -7.20 13.33
CA LEU A 467 11.25 -7.64 14.66
C LEU A 467 11.56 -9.14 14.67
N SER A 468 12.34 -9.60 15.64
CA SER A 468 12.76 -11.00 15.75
C SER A 468 11.62 -12.01 15.91
N ASP A 469 10.44 -11.57 16.36
CA ASP A 469 9.23 -12.39 16.44
C ASP A 469 8.44 -12.46 15.11
N GLY A 470 8.90 -11.76 14.08
CA GLY A 470 8.27 -11.66 12.76
C GLY A 470 7.18 -10.60 12.67
N SER A 471 6.94 -9.81 13.72
CA SER A 471 6.01 -8.68 13.66
C SER A 471 6.68 -7.42 13.14
N VAL A 472 5.88 -6.46 12.63
CA VAL A 472 6.38 -5.20 12.05
C VAL A 472 6.01 -3.99 12.89
N LEU A 473 6.78 -2.91 12.76
CA LEU A 473 6.50 -1.62 13.39
C LEU A 473 5.66 -0.74 12.46
N ARG A 474 4.45 -1.21 12.12
CA ARG A 474 3.56 -0.52 11.18
C ARG A 474 3.05 0.80 11.75
N ALA A 475 3.13 1.86 10.95
CA ALA A 475 2.59 3.18 11.29
C ALA A 475 1.04 3.21 11.19
N LYS A 476 0.42 4.23 11.78
CA LYS A 476 -1.03 4.32 12.03
C LYS A 476 -1.85 4.64 10.78
N TYR A 477 -1.43 5.63 10.00
CA TYR A 477 -2.14 6.13 8.84
C TYR A 477 -1.63 5.47 7.55
N PRO A 478 -2.31 5.63 6.40
CA PRO A 478 -1.67 5.36 5.12
C PRO A 478 -0.56 6.39 4.91
N GLY A 479 0.61 5.98 4.45
CA GLY A 479 1.68 6.90 4.11
C GLY A 479 1.24 7.82 2.97
N ARG A 480 1.44 9.13 3.13
CA ARG A 480 1.02 10.16 2.17
C ARG A 480 2.17 11.13 1.89
N PRO A 481 2.21 11.76 0.72
CA PRO A 481 3.14 12.86 0.47
C PRO A 481 2.91 13.95 1.52
N THR A 482 3.95 14.69 1.90
CA THR A 482 3.80 15.92 2.70
C THR A 482 3.09 17.00 1.89
N ARG A 483 2.50 17.98 2.57
CA ARG A 483 1.74 19.06 1.92
C ARG A 483 2.51 19.78 0.80
N ASP A 484 3.80 20.04 1.03
CA ASP A 484 4.66 20.72 0.05
C ASP A 484 5.03 19.84 -1.16
N CYS A 485 4.85 18.52 -1.09
CA CYS A 485 5.06 17.62 -2.23
C CYS A 485 3.82 17.50 -3.13
N LEU A 486 2.60 17.86 -2.67
CA LEU A 486 1.35 17.52 -3.36
C LEU A 486 1.24 18.00 -4.81
N PHE A 487 1.88 19.12 -5.13
CA PHE A 487 1.78 19.78 -6.44
C PHE A 487 3.14 19.91 -7.13
N ASN A 488 4.09 19.05 -6.77
CA ASN A 488 5.42 18.98 -7.37
C ASN A 488 5.63 17.58 -7.97
N ASP A 489 6.47 17.46 -8.99
CA ASP A 489 6.78 16.15 -9.60
C ASP A 489 8.10 15.62 -9.02
N PRO A 490 8.07 14.68 -8.05
CA PRO A 490 9.29 14.19 -7.43
C PRO A 490 10.11 13.25 -8.33
N VAL A 491 9.64 12.93 -9.54
CA VAL A 491 10.30 11.96 -10.43
C VAL A 491 10.99 12.64 -11.61
N THR A 492 10.40 13.70 -12.18
CA THR A 492 10.89 14.25 -13.45
C THR A 492 11.21 15.75 -13.47
N ASP A 493 10.92 16.53 -12.42
CA ASP A 493 11.17 17.98 -12.42
C ASP A 493 12.64 18.40 -12.17
N GLY A 494 13.49 17.46 -11.75
CA GLY A 494 14.90 17.66 -11.42
C GLY A 494 15.16 18.49 -10.16
N LYS A 495 14.15 18.73 -9.32
CA LYS A 495 14.20 19.71 -8.22
C LYS A 495 13.56 19.22 -6.91
N SER A 496 12.59 18.32 -7.00
CA SER A 496 11.75 17.97 -5.85
C SER A 496 12.14 16.63 -5.24
N LEU A 497 12.39 16.61 -3.93
CA LEU A 497 12.42 15.36 -3.15
C LEU A 497 10.99 14.91 -2.86
N MET A 498 10.80 13.59 -2.75
CA MET A 498 9.57 13.02 -2.25
C MET A 498 9.67 12.87 -0.73
N LYS A 499 8.73 13.46 0.01
CA LYS A 499 8.62 13.28 1.46
C LYS A 499 7.31 12.57 1.78
N ILE A 500 7.36 11.55 2.63
CA ILE A 500 6.21 10.72 3.01
C ILE A 500 6.09 10.74 4.53
N TRP A 501 4.95 11.21 5.05
CA TRP A 501 4.71 11.31 6.48
C TRP A 501 3.76 10.22 6.98
N ASN A 502 3.91 9.89 8.27
CA ASN A 502 2.96 9.07 9.02
C ASN A 502 3.11 9.31 10.53
N LEU A 503 2.20 8.72 11.32
CA LEU A 503 2.23 8.76 12.78
C LEU A 503 2.36 7.36 13.39
N ASN A 504 3.06 7.30 14.51
CA ASN A 504 3.06 6.20 15.46
C ASN A 504 2.18 6.56 16.67
N LYS A 505 2.17 5.70 17.69
CA LYS A 505 1.39 5.95 18.91
C LYS A 505 1.86 7.16 19.72
N CYS A 506 3.15 7.47 19.65
CA CYS A 506 3.77 8.51 20.49
C CYS A 506 4.69 9.46 19.72
N THR A 507 4.93 9.21 18.43
CA THR A 507 5.87 9.96 17.59
C THR A 507 5.34 10.08 16.16
N GLY A 508 5.93 10.96 15.37
CA GLY A 508 5.86 10.95 13.91
C GLY A 508 6.99 10.16 13.27
N VAL A 509 6.78 9.77 12.02
CA VAL A 509 7.81 9.22 11.15
C VAL A 509 7.73 9.89 9.78
N LEU A 510 8.89 10.26 9.23
CA LEU A 510 9.01 10.96 7.96
C LEU A 510 10.09 10.31 7.12
N GLY A 511 9.72 9.78 5.95
CA GLY A 511 10.67 9.27 4.96
C GLY A 511 10.95 10.32 3.89
N VAL A 512 12.20 10.49 3.51
CA VAL A 512 12.63 11.43 2.46
C VAL A 512 13.38 10.66 1.39
N PHE A 513 12.98 10.83 0.14
CA PHE A 513 13.43 10.00 -0.99
C PHE A 513 13.81 10.90 -2.18
N ASN A 514 14.94 10.61 -2.81
CA ASN A 514 15.24 11.18 -4.11
C ASN A 514 14.72 10.25 -5.22
N CYS A 515 13.55 10.59 -5.76
CA CYS A 515 12.89 9.84 -6.83
C CYS A 515 13.27 10.32 -8.24
N GLN A 516 14.14 11.32 -8.36
CA GLN A 516 14.43 12.00 -9.63
C GLN A 516 15.28 11.15 -10.57
N GLY A 517 14.99 11.23 -11.87
CA GLY A 517 15.94 10.84 -12.93
C GLY A 517 16.15 9.34 -13.14
N ALA A 518 15.61 8.46 -12.29
CA ALA A 518 15.69 7.01 -12.51
C ALA A 518 14.69 6.51 -13.56
N GLY A 519 13.55 7.19 -13.73
CA GLY A 519 12.49 6.82 -14.68
C GLY A 519 11.65 8.01 -15.12
N THR A 520 10.63 7.74 -15.92
CA THR A 520 9.68 8.76 -16.41
C THR A 520 8.26 8.26 -16.25
N TRP A 521 7.35 9.16 -15.86
CA TRP A 521 5.94 8.82 -15.75
C TRP A 521 5.40 8.25 -17.05
N PRO A 522 4.65 7.13 -17.00
CA PRO A 522 3.86 6.66 -18.13
C PRO A 522 3.04 7.80 -18.77
N CYS A 523 2.86 7.70 -20.09
CA CYS A 523 2.12 8.68 -20.90
C CYS A 523 2.73 10.10 -20.94
N LEU A 524 4.01 10.26 -20.57
CA LEU A 524 4.80 11.46 -20.88
C LEU A 524 5.79 11.20 -22.01
N GLU A 525 5.90 12.15 -22.94
CA GLU A 525 6.93 12.17 -23.98
C GLU A 525 8.20 12.89 -23.48
N ILE A 526 8.73 12.48 -22.33
CA ILE A 526 9.98 13.01 -21.78
C ILE A 526 11.03 11.90 -21.77
N GLU A 527 12.22 12.16 -22.33
CA GLU A 527 13.34 11.24 -22.21
C GLU A 527 13.92 11.32 -20.78
N ALA A 528 14.03 10.18 -20.10
CA ALA A 528 14.75 10.09 -18.83
C ALA A 528 16.21 10.53 -19.04
N LYS A 529 16.55 11.73 -18.57
CA LYS A 529 17.90 12.31 -18.64
C LYS A 529 18.37 12.70 -17.24
N GLY A 530 18.46 11.71 -16.35
CA GLY A 530 19.08 11.89 -15.04
C GLY A 530 20.50 11.32 -15.03
N ASP A 531 21.47 12.11 -14.59
CA ASP A 531 22.72 11.56 -14.06
C ASP A 531 22.41 10.95 -12.69
N LEU A 532 22.50 9.62 -12.55
CA LEU A 532 22.23 8.93 -11.27
C LEU A 532 23.17 9.37 -10.14
N SER A 533 24.26 10.05 -10.45
CA SER A 533 25.17 10.62 -9.44
C SER A 533 24.75 12.01 -8.95
N SER A 534 23.70 12.62 -9.53
CA SER A 534 23.22 13.93 -9.13
C SER A 534 22.69 13.91 -7.70
N GLU A 535 23.18 14.84 -6.88
CA GLU A 535 22.66 15.11 -5.55
C GLU A 535 21.54 16.15 -5.65
N LEU A 536 20.50 15.95 -4.85
CA LEU A 536 19.43 16.92 -4.68
C LEU A 536 19.28 17.24 -3.19
N SER A 537 19.22 18.53 -2.88
CA SER A 537 18.96 19.01 -1.54
C SER A 537 17.51 19.49 -1.42
N GLY A 538 16.89 19.23 -0.29
CA GLY A 538 15.55 19.74 0.05
C GLY A 538 15.40 19.98 1.53
N GLN A 539 14.39 20.76 1.90
CA GLN A 539 14.13 21.13 3.28
C GLN A 539 13.11 20.18 3.93
N VAL A 540 13.41 19.85 5.18
CA VAL A 540 12.60 18.97 6.03
C VAL A 540 12.27 19.69 7.33
N SER A 541 11.04 19.53 7.82
CA SER A 541 10.57 20.13 9.07
C SER A 541 9.77 19.13 9.90
N PRO A 542 9.77 19.21 11.25
CA PRO A 542 8.79 18.48 12.06
C PRO A 542 7.33 18.76 11.65
N ALA A 543 7.04 19.95 11.10
CA ALA A 543 5.72 20.33 10.59
C ALA A 543 5.27 19.53 9.35
N ASP A 544 6.18 18.80 8.69
CA ASP A 544 5.86 17.88 7.60
C ASP A 544 5.07 16.65 8.07
N VAL A 545 5.06 16.36 9.38
CA VAL A 545 4.21 15.30 9.96
C VAL A 545 2.84 15.88 10.31
N GLU A 546 1.82 15.47 9.56
CA GLU A 546 0.44 15.90 9.83
C GLU A 546 -0.13 15.25 11.09
N TYR A 547 -1.16 15.90 11.64
CA TYR A 547 -1.89 15.46 12.84
C TYR A 547 -0.99 15.24 14.07
N PHE A 548 0.16 15.90 14.13
CA PHE A 548 1.15 15.73 15.20
C PHE A 548 0.59 16.07 16.60
N GLU A 549 -0.46 16.89 16.66
CA GLU A 549 -1.22 17.22 17.86
C GLU A 549 -1.81 15.98 18.56
N GLU A 550 -2.06 14.89 17.81
CA GLU A 550 -2.52 13.61 18.37
C GLU A 550 -1.50 12.96 19.30
N VAL A 551 -0.20 13.22 19.09
CA VAL A 551 0.89 12.60 19.86
C VAL A 551 1.61 13.58 20.78
N SER A 552 1.56 14.88 20.51
CA SER A 552 2.26 15.90 21.30
C SER A 552 1.64 16.09 22.69
N GLY A 553 0.32 16.23 22.77
CA GLY A 553 -0.40 16.40 24.04
C GLY A 553 -0.03 17.67 24.81
N LYS A 554 -0.61 17.85 26.00
CA LYS A 554 -0.57 19.12 26.74
C LYS A 554 0.79 19.51 27.34
N LEU A 555 1.70 18.55 27.50
CA LEU A 555 3.02 18.78 28.10
C LEU A 555 4.08 19.18 27.07
N TRP A 556 3.71 19.25 25.79
CA TRP A 556 4.62 19.56 24.70
C TRP A 556 5.10 21.01 24.77
N THR A 557 6.41 21.21 24.55
CA THR A 557 7.05 22.54 24.57
C THR A 557 6.86 23.35 23.29
N GLY A 558 6.44 22.70 22.20
CA GLY A 558 6.55 23.24 20.84
C GLY A 558 7.78 22.73 20.08
N ASP A 559 8.75 22.12 20.79
CA ASP A 559 9.95 21.55 20.21
C ASP A 559 9.84 20.04 20.01
N CYS A 560 10.60 19.53 19.07
CA CYS A 560 10.69 18.13 18.68
C CYS A 560 12.13 17.65 18.78
N ALA A 561 12.32 16.41 19.21
CA ALA A 561 13.54 15.67 19.01
C ALA A 561 13.41 14.94 17.67
N VAL A 562 14.25 15.30 16.71
CA VAL A 562 14.32 14.70 15.37
C VAL A 562 15.53 13.79 15.32
N PHE A 563 15.29 12.49 15.18
CA PHE A 563 16.34 11.49 15.05
C PHE A 563 16.45 11.04 13.59
N ALA A 564 17.64 11.21 13.00
CA ALA A 564 17.96 10.78 11.64
C ALA A 564 18.55 9.38 11.66
N TYR A 565 17.92 8.44 10.95
CA TYR A 565 18.34 7.04 10.93
C TYR A 565 19.71 6.86 10.28
N SER A 566 19.95 7.49 9.12
CA SER A 566 21.17 7.28 8.34
C SER A 566 22.46 7.66 9.08
N THR A 567 22.42 8.72 9.89
CA THR A 567 23.57 9.26 10.62
C THR A 567 23.58 8.89 12.10
N GLY A 568 22.44 8.47 12.68
CA GLY A 568 22.29 8.28 14.12
C GLY A 568 22.39 9.58 14.93
N SER A 569 22.15 10.74 14.30
CA SER A 569 22.16 12.05 14.96
C SER A 569 20.78 12.41 15.49
N LEU A 570 20.74 13.06 16.66
CA LEU A 570 19.54 13.65 17.22
C LEU A 570 19.67 15.17 17.23
N VAL A 571 18.62 15.88 16.84
CA VAL A 571 18.57 17.34 16.88
C VAL A 571 17.28 17.78 17.53
N ARG A 572 17.35 18.81 18.38
CA ARG A 572 16.18 19.52 18.90
C ARG A 572 15.80 20.64 17.94
N LEU A 573 14.55 20.66 17.49
CA LEU A 573 14.02 21.67 16.57
C LEU A 573 12.63 22.13 17.03
N PRO A 574 12.32 23.43 17.02
CA PRO A 574 10.94 23.92 17.02
C PRO A 574 10.13 23.28 15.88
N LYS A 575 8.80 23.13 16.04
CA LYS A 575 7.94 22.45 15.05
C LYS A 575 8.12 22.96 13.62
N GLU A 576 8.19 24.28 13.45
CA GLU A 576 8.23 24.94 12.14
C GLU A 576 9.67 25.16 11.62
N GLU A 577 10.70 24.79 12.38
CA GLU A 577 12.08 24.93 11.93
C GLU A 577 12.40 23.89 10.84
N THR A 578 13.22 24.30 9.88
CA THR A 578 13.63 23.48 8.73
C THR A 578 15.11 23.16 8.77
N PHE A 579 15.49 22.00 8.28
CA PHE A 579 16.89 21.63 8.03
C PHE A 579 17.05 21.00 6.64
N ASP A 580 18.29 21.04 6.12
CA ASP A 580 18.59 20.54 4.78
C ASP A 580 18.91 19.04 4.80
N VAL A 581 18.37 18.32 3.83
CA VAL A 581 18.70 16.91 3.53
C VAL A 581 19.19 16.83 2.10
N THR A 582 20.33 16.16 1.88
CA THR A 582 20.91 15.98 0.54
C THR A 582 21.01 14.50 0.22
N LEU A 583 20.43 14.10 -0.91
CA LEU A 583 20.32 12.70 -1.33
C LEU A 583 20.71 12.56 -2.80
N LYS A 584 21.45 11.50 -3.13
CA LYS A 584 21.63 11.05 -4.52
C LYS A 584 20.38 10.34 -5.01
N VAL A 585 20.26 10.16 -6.31
CA VAL A 585 19.18 9.36 -6.90
C VAL A 585 19.13 7.97 -6.24
N LEU A 586 17.92 7.49 -5.95
CA LEU A 586 17.65 6.23 -5.23
C LEU A 586 18.18 6.16 -3.78
N GLN A 587 18.64 7.28 -3.21
CA GLN A 587 18.89 7.36 -1.77
C GLN A 587 17.66 7.87 -1.02
N CYS A 588 17.59 7.47 0.25
CA CYS A 588 16.56 7.91 1.17
C CYS A 588 17.11 8.03 2.59
N ASP A 589 16.38 8.75 3.43
CA ASP A 589 16.55 8.73 4.89
C ASP A 589 15.18 8.67 5.56
N VAL A 590 15.16 8.29 6.84
CA VAL A 590 13.96 8.27 7.67
C VAL A 590 14.22 8.93 9.00
N PHE A 591 13.29 9.79 9.38
CA PHE A 591 13.35 10.61 10.57
C PHE A 591 12.25 10.19 11.52
N THR A 592 12.61 9.98 12.80
CA THR A 592 11.63 9.91 13.87
C THR A 592 11.47 11.29 14.48
N VAL A 593 10.24 11.81 14.48
CA VAL A 593 9.90 13.13 15.02
C VAL A 593 9.16 12.92 16.34
N SER A 594 9.81 13.20 17.47
CA SER A 594 9.26 12.95 18.80
C SER A 594 8.97 14.26 19.54
N PRO A 595 7.75 14.50 20.05
CA PRO A 595 7.43 15.73 20.76
C PRO A 595 8.17 15.79 22.10
N ILE A 596 8.89 16.89 22.35
CA ILE A 596 9.58 17.12 23.62
C ILE A 596 8.58 17.59 24.67
N LYS A 597 8.41 16.80 25.73
CA LYS A 597 7.43 17.06 26.80
C LYS A 597 8.13 17.38 28.11
N VAL A 598 7.55 18.30 28.89
CA VAL A 598 8.07 18.67 30.22
C VAL A 598 7.42 17.81 31.30
N TYR A 599 8.25 17.10 32.04
CA TYR A 599 7.93 16.29 33.20
C TYR A 599 8.51 16.91 34.47
N ASN A 600 7.79 16.77 35.59
CA ASN A 600 8.16 17.35 36.88
C ASN A 600 8.60 18.83 36.82
N GLN A 601 7.97 19.61 35.92
CA GLN A 601 8.25 21.04 35.67
C GLN A 601 9.68 21.38 35.17
N LYS A 602 10.57 20.40 34.98
CA LYS A 602 11.99 20.66 34.68
C LYS A 602 12.64 19.71 33.67
N ILE A 603 12.15 18.48 33.55
CA ILE A 603 12.78 17.46 32.71
C ILE A 603 12.09 17.45 31.37
N GLU A 604 12.80 17.82 30.32
CA GLU A 604 12.31 17.69 28.97
C GLU A 604 12.71 16.34 28.40
N PHE A 605 11.73 15.59 27.89
CA PHE A 605 11.94 14.22 27.45
C PHE A 605 11.13 13.90 26.20
N ALA A 606 11.72 13.12 25.29
CA ALA A 606 11.04 12.62 24.09
C ALA A 606 11.59 11.23 23.73
N PRO A 607 10.77 10.15 23.71
CA PRO A 607 11.26 8.85 23.30
C PRO A 607 11.43 8.80 21.78
N VAL A 608 12.55 8.26 21.31
CA VAL A 608 12.79 7.99 19.89
C VAL A 608 12.34 6.58 19.54
N GLY A 609 12.59 5.60 20.42
CA GLY A 609 12.22 4.20 20.21
C GLY A 609 13.43 3.33 19.89
N LEU A 610 13.27 2.30 19.05
CA LEU A 610 14.38 1.40 18.67
C LEU A 610 15.20 2.03 17.54
N VAL A 611 16.32 2.69 17.84
CA VAL A 611 17.08 3.52 16.88
C VAL A 611 17.71 2.71 15.73
N ASN A 612 17.81 1.39 15.89
CA ASN A 612 18.26 0.48 14.84
C ASN A 612 17.17 0.11 13.81
N MET A 613 15.92 0.53 14.02
CA MET A 613 14.78 0.27 13.13
C MET A 613 14.45 1.50 12.28
N TYR A 614 14.06 1.31 11.02
CA TYR A 614 13.64 2.41 10.13
C TYR A 614 12.46 3.19 10.72
N ASN A 615 11.42 2.51 11.20
CA ASN A 615 10.35 3.14 11.99
C ASN A 615 10.62 2.98 13.49
N SER A 616 11.62 3.72 13.98
CA SER A 616 12.09 3.65 15.38
C SER A 616 10.96 3.84 16.40
N GLY A 617 10.17 4.90 16.21
CA GLY A 617 9.07 5.29 17.10
C GLY A 617 7.90 4.31 17.12
N GLY A 618 7.75 3.47 16.10
CA GLY A 618 6.73 2.41 16.05
C GLY A 618 6.88 1.36 17.16
N ALA A 619 8.07 1.26 17.77
CA ALA A 619 8.33 0.38 18.91
C ALA A 619 7.72 0.91 20.23
N VAL A 620 7.49 2.22 20.34
CA VAL A 620 6.97 2.88 21.54
C VAL A 620 5.44 2.73 21.59
N LYS A 621 4.93 2.17 22.69
CA LYS A 621 3.49 1.92 22.89
C LYS A 621 2.83 2.96 23.80
N ALA A 622 3.53 3.40 24.84
CA ALA A 622 3.01 4.35 25.81
C ALA A 622 4.16 5.01 26.59
N ILE A 623 3.86 6.17 27.18
CA ILE A 623 4.74 6.89 28.09
C ILE A 623 3.91 7.22 29.33
N ASP A 624 4.38 6.79 30.50
CA ASP A 624 3.80 7.12 31.80
C ASP A 624 4.81 7.90 32.64
N PHE A 625 4.31 8.66 33.61
CA PHE A 625 5.14 9.49 34.48
C PHE A 625 4.69 9.33 35.94
N SER A 626 5.64 9.09 36.83
CA SER A 626 5.45 9.01 38.28
C SER A 626 6.46 9.92 38.98
N SER A 627 6.02 10.62 40.01
CA SER A 627 6.90 11.42 40.85
C SER A 627 6.43 11.36 42.29
N ASP A 628 7.39 11.16 43.20
CA ASP A 628 7.22 11.32 44.65
C ASP A 628 8.16 12.41 45.19
N SER A 629 8.24 12.58 46.51
CA SER A 629 9.06 13.61 47.15
C SER A 629 10.58 13.45 46.94
N SER A 630 11.04 12.31 46.43
CA SER A 630 12.45 11.91 46.33
C SER A 630 12.88 11.40 44.95
N THR A 631 11.95 10.88 44.13
CA THR A 631 12.23 10.30 42.82
C THR A 631 11.26 10.81 41.76
N CYS A 632 11.79 10.90 40.54
CA CYS A 632 11.06 11.29 39.35
C CYS A 632 11.36 10.24 38.28
N GLU A 633 10.32 9.54 37.83
CA GLU A 633 10.43 8.37 36.97
C GLU A 633 9.60 8.57 35.70
N ILE A 634 10.24 8.32 34.55
CA ILE A 634 9.58 8.27 33.25
C ILE A 634 9.59 6.81 32.81
N HIS A 635 8.40 6.26 32.53
CA HIS A 635 8.19 4.90 32.06
C HIS A 635 7.89 4.92 30.58
N VAL A 636 8.71 4.26 29.77
CA VAL A 636 8.48 4.10 28.33
C VAL A 636 8.21 2.63 28.05
N LYS A 637 6.98 2.32 27.66
CA LYS A 637 6.55 0.97 27.33
C LYS A 637 6.70 0.73 25.84
N GLY A 638 7.25 -0.41 25.45
CA GLY A 638 7.46 -0.75 24.06
C GLY A 638 7.64 -2.24 23.80
N ARG A 639 8.08 -2.56 22.58
CA ARG A 639 8.34 -3.94 22.14
C ARG A 639 9.49 -4.01 21.15
N GLY A 640 10.01 -5.23 20.98
CA GLY A 640 11.15 -5.50 20.11
C GLY A 640 12.49 -5.39 20.84
N VAL A 641 13.53 -5.88 20.16
CA VAL A 641 14.91 -5.93 20.65
C VAL A 641 15.78 -4.94 19.88
N GLY A 642 16.85 -4.46 20.50
CA GLY A 642 17.76 -3.50 19.87
C GLY A 642 18.18 -2.38 20.81
N THR A 643 18.52 -1.23 20.24
CA THR A 643 18.96 -0.06 21.01
C THR A 643 17.78 0.88 21.19
N PHE A 644 17.31 1.06 22.41
CA PHE A 644 16.35 2.10 22.76
C PHE A 644 17.06 3.46 22.79
N GLY A 645 16.43 4.49 22.24
CA GLY A 645 16.90 5.86 22.27
C GLY A 645 15.82 6.84 22.74
N ALA A 646 16.24 7.92 23.39
CA ALA A 646 15.40 9.05 23.78
C ALA A 646 16.21 10.35 23.89
N TYR A 647 15.57 11.48 23.66
CA TYR A 647 16.09 12.78 24.09
C TYR A 647 15.78 12.99 25.58
N SER A 648 16.77 13.47 26.33
CA SER A 648 16.58 13.92 27.71
C SER A 648 17.44 15.13 28.04
N SER A 649 16.82 16.25 28.45
CA SER A 649 17.57 17.47 28.82
C SER A 649 18.45 17.34 30.06
N THR A 650 18.28 16.25 30.83
CA THR A 650 19.03 15.99 32.06
C THR A 650 19.61 14.58 31.98
N LYS A 651 20.86 14.39 32.43
CA LYS A 651 21.44 13.06 32.55
C LYS A 651 20.71 12.23 33.63
N PRO A 652 20.15 11.04 33.32
CA PRO A 652 19.48 10.22 34.32
C PRO A 652 20.42 9.76 35.44
N LYS A 653 19.89 9.50 36.65
CA LYS A 653 20.68 8.87 37.71
C LYS A 653 20.88 7.37 37.46
N SER A 654 19.83 6.71 37.02
CA SER A 654 19.80 5.29 36.71
C SER A 654 18.68 4.99 35.73
N CYS A 655 18.81 3.86 35.03
CA CYS A 655 17.77 3.34 34.15
C CYS A 655 17.54 1.86 34.43
N TYR A 656 16.31 1.42 34.16
CA TYR A 656 15.88 0.04 34.35
C TYR A 656 15.14 -0.47 33.14
N ILE A 657 15.29 -1.76 32.83
CA ILE A 657 14.45 -2.48 31.88
C ILE A 657 13.74 -3.59 32.64
N ASN A 658 12.40 -3.54 32.69
CA ASN A 658 11.59 -4.53 33.41
C ASN A 658 12.08 -4.78 34.84
N SER A 659 12.32 -3.69 35.59
CA SER A 659 12.81 -3.67 36.98
C SER A 659 14.24 -4.16 37.20
N LYS A 660 15.03 -4.38 36.15
CA LYS A 660 16.47 -4.67 36.26
C LYS A 660 17.27 -3.43 35.92
N VAL A 661 18.28 -3.12 36.75
CA VAL A 661 19.23 -2.03 36.48
C VAL A 661 20.00 -2.36 35.22
N GLU A 662 20.08 -1.41 34.30
CA GLU A 662 20.83 -1.55 33.05
C GLU A 662 21.77 -0.37 32.86
N GLU A 663 22.91 -0.64 32.22
CA GLU A 663 23.83 0.41 31.81
C GLU A 663 23.19 1.23 30.67
N TYR A 664 23.45 2.53 30.69
CA TYR A 664 22.99 3.47 29.67
C TYR A 664 24.16 4.33 29.21
N ASP A 665 24.08 4.81 27.97
CA ASP A 665 24.95 5.84 27.43
C ASP A 665 24.19 7.16 27.30
N PHE A 666 24.87 8.28 27.57
CA PHE A 666 24.28 9.61 27.47
C PHE A 666 25.27 10.54 26.78
N ARG A 667 24.92 10.96 25.55
CA ARG A 667 25.71 11.87 24.74
C ARG A 667 25.34 13.31 25.07
N ASP A 668 26.22 13.99 25.82
CA ASP A 668 25.99 15.37 26.26
C ASP A 668 25.88 16.38 25.08
N GLU A 669 26.45 16.06 23.92
CA GLU A 669 26.47 16.93 22.73
C GLU A 669 25.08 17.17 22.14
N ASP A 670 24.21 16.17 22.17
CA ASP A 670 22.86 16.24 21.59
C ASP A 670 21.76 15.68 22.50
N ASN A 671 22.10 15.39 23.76
CA ASN A 671 21.18 14.89 24.79
C ASN A 671 20.52 13.55 24.44
N LEU A 672 21.20 12.71 23.64
CA LEU A 672 20.74 11.37 23.32
C LEU A 672 21.09 10.39 24.44
N LEU A 673 20.05 9.84 25.07
CA LEU A 673 20.10 8.69 25.97
C LEU A 673 19.91 7.41 25.15
N THR A 674 20.79 6.42 25.32
CA THR A 674 20.60 5.08 24.72
C THR A 674 20.77 3.93 25.71
N LEU A 675 20.00 2.86 25.49
CA LEU A 675 20.03 1.63 26.27
C LEU A 675 19.92 0.41 25.34
N THR A 676 20.56 -0.70 25.70
CA THR A 676 20.40 -1.95 24.95
C THR A 676 19.25 -2.77 25.55
N ILE A 677 18.20 -3.00 24.76
CA ILE A 677 17.14 -3.93 25.11
C ILE A 677 17.65 -5.37 24.91
N PRO A 678 17.69 -6.21 25.96
CA PRO A 678 18.22 -7.57 25.84
C PRO A 678 17.43 -8.43 24.86
N ALA A 679 18.12 -9.31 24.13
CA ALA A 679 17.51 -10.19 23.12
C ALA A 679 16.42 -11.13 23.66
N SER A 680 16.39 -11.38 24.98
CA SER A 680 15.36 -12.18 25.65
C SER A 680 14.06 -11.40 25.93
N THR A 681 14.01 -10.10 25.60
CA THR A 681 12.92 -9.19 25.96
C THR A 681 12.08 -8.85 24.73
N SER A 682 10.87 -9.41 24.63
CA SER A 682 9.94 -9.09 23.53
C SER A 682 9.12 -7.82 23.78
N SER A 683 8.89 -7.48 25.05
CA SER A 683 8.25 -6.25 25.50
C SER A 683 8.96 -5.69 26.72
N TRP A 684 9.03 -4.37 26.80
CA TRP A 684 9.83 -3.68 27.80
C TRP A 684 9.09 -2.49 28.39
N ASP A 685 9.32 -2.27 29.68
CA ASP A 685 9.12 -1.00 30.37
C ASP A 685 10.50 -0.45 30.74
N VAL A 686 10.92 0.60 30.02
CA VAL A 686 12.16 1.33 30.28
C VAL A 686 11.84 2.43 31.28
N VAL A 687 12.40 2.32 32.49
CA VAL A 687 12.21 3.28 33.57
C VAL A 687 13.45 4.15 33.69
N ILE A 688 13.28 5.47 33.61
CA ILE A 688 14.36 6.45 33.65
C ILE A 688 14.18 7.29 34.91
N CYS A 689 15.14 7.22 35.83
CA CYS A 689 15.07 7.83 37.15
C CYS A 689 15.95 9.07 37.25
N TYR A 690 15.41 10.18 37.76
CA TYR A 690 16.09 11.48 37.88
C TYR A 690 16.36 11.93 39.32
#